data_AF-A0A8H8RTQ2-F1
#
_entry.id   AF-A0A8H8RTQ2-F1
#
_cell.length_a   1.000
_cell.length_b   1.000
_cell.length_c   1.000
_cell.angle_alpha   90.00
_cell.angle_beta   90.00
_cell.angle_gamma   90.00
#
_symmetry.space_group_name_H-M   'P 1'
#
loop_
_entity.id
_entity.type
_entity.pdbx_description
1 polymer ?
#
loop_
_entity_poly.entity_id
_entity_poly.type
_entity_poly.pdbx_seq_one_letter_code
_entity_poly.pdbx_strand_id
1 'polypeptide(L)'
;MAADTLDPVWNDIDRQVTAIKKQFMLGWDGTQVTPSIRKLIEEQHIGSILLTAKNLISADQTVRLVHELQTIAYEAGHPVPLTIALDQENGTVNSLCDADSITQFPSAMGVAATGSPEVAFQVAKATALEISAAGINLILGPVLDVLANARSQPLGVRSTGDDPQVVSQFGVSYVKGYKEAGIATCGKHFPSYGNLEFMGAGEGSGIPVITETLEQLSLSALIPFRSAIASDLDAMMVGGCALVGSGTNVMHACLSEQVVDELLRKDLDFQGVVISACLRMEALIQNIGVGGGTVMAVRAGCDIVVLCRTSAVQHEAIAGLKLAIKEGIIPKDRIRTSLKRILKMKSKCTSWEQALNPLGMDYLAEVKSSHTELARATYQNSISLLRDEKHFLPLSNIIQDSESLLLLTPLLTTTPPKANTPGSTAVCSPSQDVPHHIPSLISGEELFSTLGTNLARRRNGKVLHTSYTANGVELLHENLLNRASAVIVITADANRNHYQIGFTRHIAMVCNSRPISNLKRKTPLIVVSVSSPYDFAIDQSVGTYICTYDFTDIAMNALVSVLCGDEIPRGVLPGTPNKVQKAAKVRQYWPVEDFDRTRDEFALGLLIKAIVEGMPHHRRSQLQETTPASFLLQNSRIEEFHLVVRNSTTQEIYGFCSTYFFKESATAVIGALFVHGMRRNLSIGHSLHERAKRVLLGKPGVKSVQIGSVLPSMFMGIPADDAGKHRRLSRWFLDRGWKRSSAGLAHSMIIRDLSRWTPDARSAGNTQTSVAYDAVPFTSYSDLILEHVRANSSQNEIELYKLALADARAYQVVLARNFPSNRIVGCGIICYGGRSSLAEFLPVLRTTTDGGGILAPVVSLSNEDYVQNLQGLLVCGIRRIKAQGLNSCVLNKASWKFL
;
A
#
# COMPACT_ATOMS: atom_id res chain seq x y z
N MET A 1 -13.24 -4.25 34.18
CA MET A 1 -12.54 -4.95 35.28
C MET A 1 -13.26 -6.27 35.64
N ALA A 2 -13.46 -7.17 34.68
CA ALA A 2 -14.12 -8.47 34.91
C ALA A 2 -13.56 -9.56 33.97
N ALA A 3 -12.24 -9.62 33.79
CA ALA A 3 -11.59 -10.60 32.89
C ALA A 3 -10.30 -11.23 33.45
N ASP A 4 -9.88 -10.92 34.69
CA ASP A 4 -8.55 -11.32 35.20
C ASP A 4 -8.54 -12.53 36.15
N THR A 5 -9.70 -13.09 36.49
CA THR A 5 -9.77 -14.33 37.28
C THR A 5 -10.02 -15.50 36.36
N LEU A 6 -8.95 -16.23 36.01
CA LEU A 6 -9.09 -17.62 35.57
C LEU A 6 -9.94 -18.36 36.62
N ASP A 7 -10.85 -19.23 36.17
CA ASP A 7 -11.70 -20.05 37.04
C ASP A 7 -10.86 -20.73 38.15
N PRO A 8 -11.30 -20.74 39.43
CA PRO A 8 -10.61 -21.40 40.54
C PRO A 8 -10.17 -22.85 40.27
N VAL A 9 -10.78 -23.52 39.29
CA VAL A 9 -10.43 -24.84 38.73
C VAL A 9 -8.95 -25.00 38.32
N TRP A 10 -8.19 -23.91 38.10
CA TRP A 10 -6.83 -23.93 37.52
C TRP A 10 -5.66 -23.76 38.52
N ASN A 11 -5.94 -23.66 39.82
CA ASN A 11 -4.90 -23.50 40.86
C ASN A 11 -4.25 -24.83 41.31
N ASP A 12 -4.77 -25.97 40.88
CA ASP A 12 -4.27 -27.30 41.25
C ASP A 12 -3.02 -27.71 40.44
N ILE A 13 -2.00 -28.24 41.13
CA ILE A 13 -0.71 -28.67 40.57
C ILE A 13 -0.87 -29.89 39.63
N ASP A 14 -1.80 -30.80 39.91
CA ASP A 14 -2.04 -31.96 39.04
C ASP A 14 -2.75 -31.55 37.75
N ARG A 15 -3.60 -30.50 37.80
CA ARG A 15 -4.19 -29.90 36.59
C ARG A 15 -3.23 -29.01 35.81
N GLN A 16 -2.18 -28.47 36.43
CA GLN A 16 -1.10 -27.78 35.70
C GLN A 16 -0.38 -28.73 34.73
N VAL A 17 -0.24 -30.02 35.08
CA VAL A 17 0.30 -31.05 34.16
C VAL A 17 -0.67 -31.30 32.98
N THR A 18 -1.98 -31.22 33.21
CA THR A 18 -3.01 -31.28 32.16
C THR A 18 -3.01 -30.03 31.28
N ALA A 19 -2.67 -28.85 31.83
CA ALA A 19 -2.57 -27.59 31.10
C ALA A 19 -1.41 -27.56 30.08
N ILE A 20 -0.30 -28.26 30.34
CA ILE A 20 0.82 -28.42 29.39
C ILE A 20 0.32 -28.92 28.04
N LYS A 21 -0.66 -29.82 28.06
CA LYS A 21 -1.15 -30.51 26.87
C LYS A 21 -1.98 -29.58 25.96
N LYS A 22 -2.44 -28.43 26.48
CA LYS A 22 -3.08 -27.36 25.71
C LYS A 22 -2.09 -26.53 24.88
N GLN A 23 -0.79 -26.67 25.11
CA GLN A 23 0.27 -25.99 24.35
C GLN A 23 0.67 -26.75 23.08
N PHE A 24 -0.07 -27.78 22.67
CA PHE A 24 0.21 -28.52 21.44
C PHE A 24 -0.88 -28.32 20.41
N MET A 25 -0.44 -28.11 19.17
CA MET A 25 -1.28 -28.19 17.97
C MET A 25 -0.84 -29.39 17.14
N LEU A 26 -1.71 -30.39 17.08
CA LEU A 26 -1.38 -31.70 16.50
C LEU A 26 -2.16 -31.96 15.21
N GLY A 27 -1.53 -32.64 14.26
CA GLY A 27 -2.18 -33.12 13.04
C GLY A 27 -1.88 -34.60 12.80
N TRP A 28 -2.64 -35.26 11.91
CA TRP A 28 -2.45 -36.66 11.52
C TRP A 28 -2.68 -36.85 10.01
N ASP A 29 -2.35 -38.05 9.51
CA ASP A 29 -2.64 -38.43 8.12
C ASP A 29 -3.97 -39.20 8.02
N GLY A 30 -4.74 -38.96 6.96
CA GLY A 30 -6.05 -39.56 6.73
C GLY A 30 -7.22 -38.60 6.97
N THR A 31 -8.40 -39.00 6.51
CA THR A 31 -9.59 -38.13 6.38
C THR A 31 -10.66 -38.39 7.44
N GLN A 32 -10.34 -39.19 8.44
CA GLN A 32 -11.22 -39.56 9.55
C GLN A 32 -10.46 -39.45 10.88
N VAL A 33 -11.20 -39.36 11.99
CA VAL A 33 -10.63 -39.42 13.33
C VAL A 33 -10.03 -40.81 13.55
N THR A 34 -8.71 -40.86 13.75
CA THR A 34 -8.01 -42.11 14.07
C THR A 34 -8.04 -42.42 15.57
N PRO A 35 -7.89 -43.70 15.99
CA PRO A 35 -7.76 -44.04 17.41
C PRO A 35 -6.63 -43.28 18.12
N SER A 36 -5.54 -42.96 17.41
CA SER A 36 -4.42 -42.22 17.98
C SER A 36 -4.79 -40.77 18.31
N ILE A 37 -5.44 -40.04 17.39
CA ILE A 37 -5.82 -38.64 17.66
C ILE A 37 -6.96 -38.57 18.67
N ARG A 38 -7.91 -39.52 18.62
CA ARG A 38 -8.98 -39.66 19.62
C ARG A 38 -8.40 -39.78 21.03
N LYS A 39 -7.46 -40.71 21.25
CA LYS A 39 -6.78 -40.85 22.56
C LYS A 39 -6.04 -39.59 23.00
N LEU A 40 -5.42 -38.87 22.07
CA LEU A 40 -4.76 -37.60 22.41
C LEU A 40 -5.78 -36.53 22.87
N ILE A 41 -6.98 -36.51 22.30
CA ILE A 41 -8.07 -35.59 22.71
C ILE A 41 -8.67 -36.04 24.04
N GLU A 42 -9.00 -37.33 24.19
CA GLU A 42 -9.69 -37.88 25.36
C GLU A 42 -8.77 -37.97 26.59
N GLU A 43 -7.60 -38.62 26.46
CA GLU A 43 -6.72 -38.94 27.58
C GLU A 43 -5.65 -37.86 27.80
N GLN A 44 -5.17 -37.25 26.72
CA GLN A 44 -4.16 -36.19 26.77
C GLN A 44 -4.76 -34.79 26.65
N HIS A 45 -6.08 -34.61 26.60
CA HIS A 45 -6.75 -33.30 26.60
C HIS A 45 -6.09 -32.24 25.71
N ILE A 46 -5.59 -32.62 24.52
CA ILE A 46 -4.93 -31.66 23.62
C ILE A 46 -5.85 -30.48 23.30
N GLY A 47 -5.27 -29.30 23.13
CA GLY A 47 -6.04 -28.06 23.00
C GLY A 47 -6.36 -27.65 21.57
N SER A 48 -5.54 -28.10 20.61
CA SER A 48 -5.53 -27.56 19.26
C SER A 48 -5.23 -28.65 18.23
N ILE A 49 -5.89 -28.55 17.08
CA ILE A 49 -5.75 -29.44 15.92
C ILE A 49 -5.32 -28.62 14.71
N LEU A 50 -4.41 -29.18 13.91
CA LEU A 50 -4.07 -28.67 12.58
C LEU A 50 -4.61 -29.60 11.52
N LEU A 51 -5.55 -29.12 10.71
CA LEU A 51 -6.06 -29.81 9.52
C LEU A 51 -5.29 -29.34 8.28
N THR A 52 -5.05 -30.28 7.37
CA THR A 52 -4.33 -30.04 6.10
C THR A 52 -5.09 -30.69 4.94
N ALA A 53 -4.66 -30.48 3.69
CA ALA A 53 -5.28 -31.10 2.51
C ALA A 53 -5.36 -32.63 2.56
N LYS A 54 -4.60 -33.30 3.44
CA LYS A 54 -4.69 -34.75 3.66
C LYS A 54 -5.90 -35.18 4.49
N ASN A 55 -6.50 -34.24 5.22
CA ASN A 55 -7.63 -34.49 6.12
C ASN A 55 -8.96 -34.10 5.46
N LEU A 56 -8.92 -33.22 4.47
CA LEU A 56 -10.07 -32.50 3.93
C LEU A 56 -10.33 -32.97 2.49
N ILE A 57 -11.49 -33.57 2.26
CA ILE A 57 -11.94 -34.05 0.94
C ILE A 57 -12.94 -33.07 0.32
N SER A 58 -13.89 -32.59 1.12
CA SER A 58 -14.95 -31.67 0.72
C SER A 58 -15.38 -30.82 1.92
N ALA A 59 -16.12 -29.74 1.68
CA ALA A 59 -16.65 -28.91 2.77
C ALA A 59 -17.60 -29.72 3.68
N ASP A 60 -18.46 -30.54 3.09
CA ASP A 60 -19.41 -31.40 3.80
C ASP A 60 -18.71 -32.44 4.70
N GLN A 61 -17.67 -33.11 4.19
CA GLN A 61 -16.86 -34.01 5.02
C GLN A 61 -16.10 -33.26 6.12
N THR A 62 -15.66 -32.02 5.84
CA THR A 62 -14.97 -31.18 6.82
C THR A 62 -15.89 -30.80 7.98
N VAL A 63 -17.13 -30.37 7.69
CA VAL A 63 -18.14 -30.06 8.72
C VAL A 63 -18.33 -31.25 9.66
N ARG A 64 -18.51 -32.46 9.10
CA ARG A 64 -18.64 -33.69 9.91
C ARG A 64 -17.40 -34.01 10.73
N LEU A 65 -16.22 -33.91 10.12
CA LEU A 65 -14.95 -34.22 10.80
C LEU A 65 -14.72 -33.26 11.98
N VAL A 66 -14.94 -31.96 11.78
CA VAL A 66 -14.79 -30.96 12.83
C VAL A 66 -15.83 -31.16 13.94
N HIS A 67 -17.08 -31.41 13.58
CA HIS A 67 -18.13 -31.72 14.55
C HIS A 67 -17.78 -32.95 15.40
N GLU A 68 -17.27 -34.02 14.79
CA GLU A 68 -16.80 -35.22 15.51
C GLU A 68 -15.68 -34.87 16.50
N LEU A 69 -14.65 -34.13 16.06
CA LEU A 69 -13.54 -33.71 16.93
C LEU A 69 -14.01 -32.87 18.13
N GLN A 70 -14.94 -31.94 17.90
CA GLN A 70 -15.50 -31.11 18.97
C GLN A 70 -16.37 -31.93 19.92
N THR A 71 -17.15 -32.87 19.41
CA THR A 71 -17.97 -33.80 20.23
C THR A 71 -17.09 -34.64 21.15
N ILE A 72 -16.01 -35.23 20.61
CA ILE A 72 -15.04 -36.00 21.40
C ILE A 72 -14.44 -35.14 22.53
N ALA A 73 -14.06 -33.89 22.23
CA ALA A 73 -13.51 -32.99 23.24
C ALA A 73 -14.55 -32.60 24.31
N TYR A 74 -15.80 -32.37 23.90
CA TYR A 74 -16.90 -32.05 24.80
C TYR A 74 -17.19 -33.21 25.77
N GLU A 75 -17.36 -34.42 25.24
CA GLU A 75 -17.62 -35.63 26.01
C GLU A 75 -16.45 -36.01 26.93
N ALA A 76 -15.22 -35.73 26.49
CA ALA A 76 -14.02 -35.86 27.32
C ALA A 76 -13.91 -34.78 28.42
N GLY A 77 -14.88 -33.87 28.55
CA GLY A 77 -14.91 -32.87 29.63
C GLY A 77 -13.92 -31.73 29.45
N HIS A 78 -13.61 -31.34 28.20
CA HIS A 78 -12.80 -30.16 27.97
C HIS A 78 -13.53 -28.89 28.46
N PRO A 79 -12.82 -27.92 29.06
CA PRO A 79 -13.46 -26.70 29.58
C PRO A 79 -13.89 -25.73 28.47
N VAL A 80 -13.22 -25.78 27.32
CA VAL A 80 -13.46 -24.94 26.15
C VAL A 80 -13.23 -25.76 24.87
N PRO A 81 -13.86 -25.40 23.74
CA PRO A 81 -13.69 -26.11 22.47
C PRO A 81 -12.23 -26.23 22.01
N LEU A 82 -11.98 -27.18 21.11
CA LEU A 82 -10.70 -27.29 20.41
C LEU A 82 -10.50 -26.08 19.50
N THR A 83 -9.26 -25.61 19.41
CA THR A 83 -8.87 -24.75 18.28
C THR A 83 -8.64 -25.65 17.08
N ILE A 84 -9.36 -25.41 15.99
CA ILE A 84 -9.21 -26.10 14.72
C ILE A 84 -8.56 -25.13 13.75
N ALA A 85 -7.30 -25.39 13.43
CA ALA A 85 -6.47 -24.55 12.59
C ALA A 85 -6.34 -25.11 11.18
N LEU A 86 -6.23 -24.22 10.22
CA LEU A 86 -6.12 -24.53 8.79
C LEU A 86 -5.26 -23.47 8.10
N ASP A 87 -4.48 -23.90 7.10
CA ASP A 87 -3.78 -23.02 6.17
C ASP A 87 -4.64 -22.80 4.90
N GLN A 88 -5.27 -21.63 4.79
CA GLN A 88 -6.13 -21.21 3.67
C GLN A 88 -5.72 -19.80 3.20
N GLU A 89 -4.63 -19.71 2.44
CA GLU A 89 -4.07 -18.42 1.99
C GLU A 89 -4.74 -17.87 0.72
N ASN A 90 -5.60 -18.65 0.08
CA ASN A 90 -6.03 -18.48 -1.31
C ASN A 90 -4.88 -18.71 -2.31
N GLY A 91 -5.14 -18.52 -3.61
CA GLY A 91 -4.21 -18.95 -4.65
C GLY A 91 -3.85 -20.43 -4.54
N THR A 92 -2.57 -20.77 -4.70
CA THR A 92 -2.12 -22.17 -4.74
C THR A 92 -1.95 -22.85 -3.39
N VAL A 93 -2.08 -22.10 -2.27
CA VAL A 93 -1.89 -22.64 -0.91
C VAL A 93 -3.22 -22.63 -0.16
N ASN A 94 -4.00 -23.69 -0.37
CA ASN A 94 -5.25 -23.95 0.33
C ASN A 94 -5.29 -25.39 0.81
N SER A 95 -5.78 -25.61 2.03
CA SER A 95 -5.97 -26.98 2.53
C SER A 95 -7.38 -27.49 2.26
N LEU A 96 -8.40 -26.62 2.27
CA LEU A 96 -9.77 -26.98 1.92
C LEU A 96 -10.04 -26.53 0.48
N CYS A 97 -10.03 -27.48 -0.45
CA CYS A 97 -10.35 -27.26 -1.85
C CYS A 97 -11.63 -28.02 -2.19
N ASP A 98 -12.70 -27.29 -2.46
CA ASP A 98 -13.99 -27.82 -2.89
C ASP A 98 -14.62 -26.76 -3.79
N ALA A 99 -14.49 -26.94 -5.11
CA ALA A 99 -14.92 -25.92 -6.08
C ALA A 99 -16.41 -25.60 -6.00
N ASP A 100 -17.24 -26.54 -5.54
CA ASP A 100 -18.69 -26.39 -5.45
C ASP A 100 -19.08 -25.58 -4.21
N SER A 101 -18.37 -25.74 -3.09
CA SER A 101 -18.77 -25.17 -1.80
C SER A 101 -17.86 -24.05 -1.29
N ILE A 102 -16.58 -24.06 -1.67
CA ILE A 102 -15.54 -23.14 -1.19
C ILE A 102 -15.02 -22.33 -2.36
N THR A 103 -15.02 -21.01 -2.21
CA THR A 103 -14.64 -20.09 -3.26
C THR A 103 -13.13 -19.91 -3.28
N GLN A 104 -12.54 -20.16 -4.45
CA GLN A 104 -11.13 -19.92 -4.68
C GLN A 104 -10.92 -18.45 -5.07
N PHE A 105 -10.20 -17.70 -4.24
CA PHE A 105 -9.79 -16.33 -4.53
C PHE A 105 -8.35 -16.26 -5.07
N PRO A 106 -7.95 -15.14 -5.69
CA PRO A 106 -6.57 -14.95 -6.12
C PRO A 106 -5.58 -15.06 -4.96
N SER A 107 -4.33 -15.38 -5.28
CA SER A 107 -3.21 -15.29 -4.35
C SER A 107 -3.09 -13.89 -3.73
N ALA A 108 -2.40 -13.78 -2.59
CA ALA A 108 -2.23 -12.49 -1.90
C ALA A 108 -1.62 -11.40 -2.83
N MET A 109 -0.67 -11.79 -3.69
CA MET A 109 -0.12 -10.90 -4.72
C MET A 109 -1.15 -10.53 -5.79
N GLY A 110 -1.98 -11.49 -6.22
CA GLY A 110 -3.07 -11.23 -7.17
C GLY A 110 -4.11 -10.25 -6.60
N VAL A 111 -4.50 -10.41 -5.33
CA VAL A 111 -5.38 -9.45 -4.65
C VAL A 111 -4.71 -8.08 -4.54
N ALA A 112 -3.42 -8.04 -4.17
CA ALA A 112 -2.66 -6.81 -4.11
C ALA A 112 -2.52 -6.11 -5.48
N ALA A 113 -2.49 -6.89 -6.56
CA ALA A 113 -2.41 -6.35 -7.91
C ALA A 113 -3.66 -5.55 -8.33
N THR A 114 -4.80 -5.72 -7.65
CA THR A 114 -5.98 -4.86 -7.83
C THR A 114 -5.75 -3.42 -7.36
N GLY A 115 -4.71 -3.18 -6.55
CA GLY A 115 -4.40 -1.88 -5.95
C GLY A 115 -5.35 -1.44 -4.84
N SER A 116 -6.25 -2.32 -4.38
CA SER A 116 -7.29 -1.99 -3.40
C SER A 116 -7.20 -2.83 -2.12
N PRO A 117 -6.76 -2.24 -0.99
CA PRO A 117 -6.82 -2.88 0.32
C PRO A 117 -8.25 -3.20 0.79
N GLU A 118 -9.26 -2.54 0.22
CA GLU A 118 -10.67 -2.85 0.47
C GLU A 118 -11.04 -4.21 -0.13
N VAL A 119 -10.54 -4.52 -1.33
CA VAL A 119 -10.74 -5.84 -1.94
C VAL A 119 -10.07 -6.93 -1.09
N ALA A 120 -8.90 -6.64 -0.51
CA ALA A 120 -8.24 -7.57 0.41
C ALA A 120 -9.07 -7.84 1.68
N PHE A 121 -9.70 -6.81 2.24
CA PHE A 121 -10.63 -6.98 3.36
C PHE A 121 -11.84 -7.85 2.98
N GLN A 122 -12.44 -7.61 1.82
CA GLN A 122 -13.60 -8.37 1.33
C GLN A 122 -13.26 -9.84 1.06
N VAL A 123 -12.14 -10.10 0.38
CA VAL A 123 -11.63 -11.46 0.12
C VAL A 123 -11.34 -12.17 1.44
N ALA A 124 -10.65 -11.52 2.37
CA ALA A 124 -10.34 -12.09 3.68
C ALA A 124 -11.61 -12.47 4.45
N LYS A 125 -12.59 -11.56 4.49
CA LYS A 125 -13.89 -11.81 5.14
C LYS A 125 -14.62 -12.98 4.49
N ALA A 126 -14.72 -13.01 3.16
CA ALA A 126 -15.37 -14.10 2.43
C ALA A 126 -14.71 -15.46 2.69
N THR A 127 -13.38 -15.54 2.58
CA THR A 127 -12.61 -16.76 2.89
C THR A 127 -12.86 -17.24 4.33
N ALA A 128 -12.82 -16.32 5.30
CA ALA A 128 -13.01 -16.67 6.71
C ALA A 128 -14.44 -17.11 7.03
N LEU A 129 -15.47 -16.48 6.43
CA LEU A 129 -16.86 -16.90 6.60
C LEU A 129 -17.09 -18.33 6.10
N GLU A 130 -16.53 -18.69 4.94
CA GLU A 130 -16.67 -20.04 4.38
C GLU A 130 -16.00 -21.11 5.25
N ILE A 131 -14.73 -20.90 5.63
CA ILE A 131 -14.04 -21.90 6.47
C ILE A 131 -14.60 -21.95 7.89
N SER A 132 -15.12 -20.83 8.41
CA SER A 132 -15.82 -20.80 9.71
C SER A 132 -17.13 -21.57 9.67
N ALA A 133 -17.85 -21.53 8.55
CA ALA A 133 -19.04 -22.35 8.35
C ALA A 133 -18.72 -23.86 8.35
N ALA A 134 -17.50 -24.23 7.94
CA ALA A 134 -16.96 -25.58 8.05
C ALA A 134 -16.46 -25.96 9.48
N GLY A 135 -16.56 -25.04 10.45
CA GLY A 135 -16.17 -25.25 11.85
C GLY A 135 -14.72 -24.88 12.18
N ILE A 136 -13.96 -24.32 11.23
CA ILE A 136 -12.59 -23.83 11.46
C ILE A 136 -12.65 -22.54 12.28
N ASN A 137 -11.83 -22.43 13.33
CA ASN A 137 -11.85 -21.28 14.24
C ASN A 137 -10.49 -20.58 14.43
N LEU A 138 -9.45 -21.03 13.69
CA LEU A 138 -8.16 -20.35 13.57
C LEU A 138 -7.65 -20.44 12.12
N ILE A 139 -7.50 -19.30 11.46
CA ILE A 139 -6.81 -19.24 10.17
C ILE A 139 -5.32 -18.99 10.39
N LEU A 140 -4.47 -19.80 9.76
CA LEU A 140 -3.03 -19.60 9.76
C LEU A 140 -2.64 -18.52 8.73
N GLY A 141 -3.12 -17.30 8.93
CA GLY A 141 -2.83 -16.15 8.08
C GLY A 141 -3.21 -14.81 8.72
N PRO A 142 -2.85 -13.68 8.09
CA PRO A 142 -2.26 -13.59 6.75
C PRO A 142 -0.74 -13.79 6.72
N VAL A 143 -0.21 -13.98 5.50
CA VAL A 143 1.23 -13.86 5.23
C VAL A 143 1.62 -12.38 5.28
N LEU A 144 2.55 -12.05 6.17
CA LEU A 144 3.06 -10.70 6.43
C LEU A 144 4.51 -10.50 5.93
N ASP A 145 5.07 -11.52 5.29
CA ASP A 145 6.42 -11.49 4.75
C ASP A 145 6.54 -10.50 3.58
N VAL A 146 7.56 -9.65 3.60
CA VAL A 146 7.90 -8.74 2.50
C VAL A 146 8.85 -9.44 1.54
N LEU A 147 8.50 -9.58 0.26
CA LEU A 147 9.34 -10.25 -0.74
C LEU A 147 10.53 -9.38 -1.18
N ALA A 148 11.50 -9.19 -0.28
CA ALA A 148 12.71 -8.40 -0.55
C ALA A 148 13.61 -9.01 -1.65
N ASN A 149 13.54 -10.33 -1.84
CA ASN A 149 14.25 -11.02 -2.91
C ASN A 149 13.29 -11.90 -3.72
N ALA A 150 12.98 -11.46 -4.95
CA ALA A 150 12.10 -12.18 -5.88
C ALA A 150 12.65 -13.55 -6.35
N ARG A 151 13.91 -13.87 -6.05
CA ARG A 151 14.48 -15.21 -6.26
C ARG A 151 14.26 -16.15 -5.05
N SER A 152 13.82 -15.62 -3.91
CA SER A 152 13.64 -16.40 -2.68
C SER A 152 12.43 -17.32 -2.81
N GLN A 153 12.67 -18.62 -2.60
CA GLN A 153 11.69 -19.70 -2.72
C GLN A 153 11.43 -20.24 -1.31
N PRO A 154 10.36 -19.80 -0.63
CA PRO A 154 9.06 -20.39 -0.94
C PRO A 154 7.87 -19.42 -0.93
N LEU A 155 8.09 -18.10 -0.93
CA LEU A 155 7.01 -17.11 -0.81
C LEU A 155 6.29 -16.87 -2.14
N GLY A 156 6.98 -16.38 -3.16
CA GLY A 156 6.38 -16.04 -4.44
C GLY A 156 5.09 -15.20 -4.27
N VAL A 157 4.00 -15.64 -4.90
CA VAL A 157 2.70 -14.95 -4.89
C VAL A 157 1.93 -15.02 -3.55
N ARG A 158 2.47 -15.74 -2.55
CA ARG A 158 1.90 -15.79 -1.19
C ARG A 158 2.14 -14.50 -0.41
N SER A 159 3.21 -13.77 -0.75
CA SER A 159 3.40 -12.40 -0.26
C SER A 159 2.55 -11.44 -1.09
N THR A 160 2.10 -10.35 -0.48
CA THR A 160 1.39 -9.28 -1.19
C THR A 160 2.32 -8.44 -2.06
N GLY A 161 3.64 -8.44 -1.84
CA GLY A 161 4.60 -7.70 -2.67
C GLY A 161 5.96 -7.48 -2.01
N ASP A 162 6.76 -6.61 -2.62
CA ASP A 162 8.13 -6.29 -2.20
C ASP A 162 8.26 -4.99 -1.38
N ASP A 163 7.18 -4.21 -1.25
CA ASP A 163 7.16 -2.95 -0.49
C ASP A 163 6.56 -3.18 0.91
N PRO A 164 7.32 -2.95 2.00
CA PRO A 164 6.85 -3.15 3.36
C PRO A 164 5.57 -2.38 3.72
N GLN A 165 5.35 -1.19 3.16
CA GLN A 165 4.15 -0.39 3.41
C GLN A 165 2.93 -0.97 2.70
N VAL A 166 3.10 -1.45 1.47
CA VAL A 166 2.04 -2.17 0.75
C VAL A 166 1.70 -3.45 1.49
N VAL A 167 2.70 -4.25 1.86
CA VAL A 167 2.48 -5.49 2.63
C VAL A 167 1.78 -5.21 3.95
N SER A 168 2.19 -4.15 4.66
CA SER A 168 1.54 -3.70 5.89
C SER A 168 0.08 -3.32 5.66
N GLN A 169 -0.23 -2.54 4.62
CA GLN A 169 -1.59 -2.07 4.37
C GLN A 169 -2.53 -3.23 4.05
N PHE A 170 -2.11 -4.14 3.17
CA PHE A 170 -2.89 -5.31 2.81
C PHE A 170 -2.98 -6.31 3.97
N GLY A 171 -1.88 -6.57 4.68
CA GLY A 171 -1.87 -7.44 5.87
C GLY A 171 -2.86 -6.99 6.94
N VAL A 172 -2.93 -5.68 7.23
CA VAL A 172 -3.93 -5.13 8.17
C VAL A 172 -5.36 -5.31 7.64
N SER A 173 -5.61 -5.12 6.34
CA SER A 173 -6.93 -5.40 5.75
C SER A 173 -7.33 -6.87 5.89
N TYR A 174 -6.41 -7.81 5.66
CA TYR A 174 -6.66 -9.23 5.86
C TYR A 174 -7.00 -9.55 7.32
N VAL A 175 -6.22 -9.06 8.28
CA VAL A 175 -6.48 -9.24 9.72
C VAL A 175 -7.89 -8.74 10.08
N LYS A 176 -8.26 -7.55 9.60
CA LYS A 176 -9.61 -7.00 9.84
C LYS A 176 -10.72 -7.86 9.23
N GLY A 177 -10.54 -8.33 8.00
CA GLY A 177 -11.55 -9.16 7.31
C GLY A 177 -11.77 -10.51 7.99
N TYR A 178 -10.68 -11.17 8.41
CA TYR A 178 -10.78 -12.41 9.18
C TYR A 178 -11.49 -12.19 10.53
N LYS A 179 -11.12 -11.14 11.26
CA LYS A 179 -11.75 -10.84 12.56
C LYS A 179 -13.23 -10.49 12.46
N GLU A 180 -13.61 -9.76 11.41
CA GLU A 180 -15.01 -9.44 11.12
C GLU A 180 -15.85 -10.70 10.86
N ALA A 181 -15.24 -11.78 10.37
CA ALA A 181 -15.87 -13.08 10.20
C ALA A 181 -15.88 -13.95 11.47
N GLY A 182 -15.30 -13.46 12.58
CA GLY A 182 -15.30 -14.15 13.87
C GLY A 182 -14.23 -15.24 14.06
N ILE A 183 -13.27 -15.37 13.14
CA ILE A 183 -12.19 -16.36 13.24
C ILE A 183 -10.91 -15.75 13.86
N ALA A 184 -10.18 -16.53 14.66
CA ALA A 184 -8.88 -16.08 15.17
C ALA A 184 -7.84 -16.00 14.05
N THR A 185 -6.95 -15.01 14.14
CA THR A 185 -5.93 -14.70 13.12
C THR A 185 -4.53 -15.10 13.56
N CYS A 186 -3.68 -15.53 12.62
CA CYS A 186 -2.29 -15.88 12.89
C CYS A 186 -1.34 -15.35 11.81
N GLY A 187 -0.70 -14.22 12.09
CA GLY A 187 0.28 -13.62 11.18
C GLY A 187 1.52 -14.51 11.02
N LYS A 188 2.10 -14.58 9.82
CA LYS A 188 3.27 -15.44 9.54
C LYS A 188 4.15 -14.88 8.40
N HIS A 189 5.44 -15.19 8.31
CA HIS A 189 6.24 -16.05 9.19
C HIS A 189 7.28 -15.20 9.91
N PHE A 190 7.08 -14.96 11.21
CA PHE A 190 7.96 -14.08 11.98
C PHE A 190 9.37 -14.70 12.15
N PRO A 191 10.47 -13.94 12.02
CA PRO A 191 10.53 -12.51 11.75
C PRO A 191 10.38 -12.13 10.27
N SER A 192 10.78 -12.98 9.32
CA SER A 192 10.43 -12.85 7.89
C SER A 192 10.96 -14.05 7.10
N TYR A 193 10.21 -14.52 6.11
CA TYR A 193 10.71 -15.43 5.07
C TYR A 193 11.11 -14.71 3.77
N GLY A 194 10.97 -13.38 3.74
CA GLY A 194 11.06 -12.53 2.55
C GLY A 194 12.39 -12.52 1.79
N ASN A 195 13.47 -12.89 2.47
CA ASN A 195 14.83 -12.88 1.95
C ASN A 195 15.64 -14.05 2.49
N LEU A 196 15.06 -15.26 2.45
CA LEU A 196 15.77 -16.46 2.86
C LEU A 196 16.83 -16.84 1.82
N GLU A 197 18.02 -17.17 2.34
CA GLU A 197 19.07 -17.90 1.63
C GLU A 197 19.14 -19.33 2.14
N PHE A 198 19.59 -20.27 1.32
CA PHE A 198 19.77 -21.67 1.73
C PHE A 198 21.25 -21.96 1.86
N MET A 199 21.71 -22.24 3.08
CA MET A 199 23.10 -22.60 3.35
C MET A 199 23.25 -24.12 3.43
N GLY A 200 24.15 -24.69 2.62
CA GLY A 200 24.50 -26.13 2.61
C GLY A 200 24.74 -26.68 1.20
N ALA A 201 25.67 -27.63 1.07
CA ALA A 201 25.94 -28.34 -0.19
C ALA A 201 25.17 -29.66 -0.21
N GLY A 202 24.01 -29.69 -0.88
CA GLY A 202 23.25 -30.91 -1.12
C GLY A 202 21.79 -30.66 -1.51
N GLU A 203 21.30 -31.41 -2.49
CA GLU A 203 19.88 -31.40 -2.86
C GLU A 203 19.01 -31.80 -1.66
N GLY A 204 18.27 -30.82 -1.10
CA GLY A 204 17.20 -31.06 -0.12
C GLY A 204 17.52 -30.92 1.37
N SER A 205 18.74 -30.52 1.76
CA SER A 205 19.14 -30.43 3.19
C SER A 205 19.56 -29.02 3.69
N GLY A 206 19.50 -28.00 2.84
CA GLY A 206 19.89 -26.64 3.23
C GLY A 206 18.93 -26.03 4.26
N ILE A 207 19.47 -25.49 5.36
CA ILE A 207 18.67 -24.74 6.35
C ILE A 207 18.35 -23.37 5.73
N PRO A 208 17.08 -22.92 5.75
CA PRO A 208 16.74 -21.56 5.36
C PRO A 208 17.28 -20.58 6.41
N VAL A 209 18.07 -19.60 5.96
CA VAL A 209 18.77 -18.63 6.79
C VAL A 209 18.35 -17.22 6.40
N ILE A 210 18.02 -16.40 7.38
CA ILE A 210 17.89 -14.94 7.26
C ILE A 210 19.27 -14.34 7.45
N THR A 211 19.78 -13.68 6.40
CA THR A 211 21.11 -13.06 6.40
C THR A 211 21.10 -11.61 6.92
N GLU A 212 19.91 -11.02 7.07
CA GLU A 212 19.71 -9.67 7.61
C GLU A 212 19.88 -9.63 9.13
N THR A 213 20.43 -8.52 9.65
CA THR A 213 20.49 -8.26 11.09
C THR A 213 19.11 -7.86 11.63
N LEU A 214 18.92 -7.93 12.94
CA LEU A 214 17.67 -7.52 13.59
C LEU A 214 17.31 -6.05 13.31
N GLU A 215 18.30 -5.16 13.24
CA GLU A 215 18.11 -3.74 12.92
C GLU A 215 17.63 -3.56 11.47
N GLN A 216 18.19 -4.32 10.54
CA GLN A 216 17.79 -4.30 9.13
C GLN A 216 16.33 -4.77 8.99
N LEU A 217 15.99 -5.90 9.62
CA LEU A 217 14.62 -6.42 9.66
C LEU A 217 13.65 -5.38 10.25
N SER A 218 14.03 -4.68 11.33
CA SER A 218 13.21 -3.66 12.00
C SER A 218 12.87 -2.45 11.12
N LEU A 219 13.77 -2.09 10.20
CA LEU A 219 13.59 -0.98 9.26
C LEU A 219 12.82 -1.37 7.98
N SER A 220 12.62 -2.67 7.71
CA SER A 220 11.93 -3.17 6.51
C SER A 220 10.93 -4.28 6.83
N ALA A 221 11.39 -5.53 6.93
CA ALA A 221 10.56 -6.73 6.94
C ALA A 221 9.62 -6.84 8.16
N LEU A 222 9.94 -6.18 9.28
CA LEU A 222 9.10 -6.17 10.49
C LEU A 222 7.97 -5.13 10.46
N ILE A 223 7.93 -4.23 9.47
CA ILE A 223 6.89 -3.20 9.38
C ILE A 223 5.48 -3.82 9.33
N PRO A 224 5.17 -4.82 8.47
CA PRO A 224 3.84 -5.43 8.44
C PRO A 224 3.48 -6.13 9.75
N PHE A 225 4.44 -6.78 10.41
CA PHE A 225 4.24 -7.44 11.70
C PHE A 225 3.86 -6.42 12.79
N ARG A 226 4.58 -5.30 12.90
CA ARG A 226 4.26 -4.22 13.85
C ARG A 226 2.86 -3.65 13.61
N SER A 227 2.49 -3.42 12.37
CA SER A 227 1.16 -2.91 12.00
C SER A 227 0.04 -3.91 12.28
N ALA A 228 0.28 -5.22 12.07
CA ALA A 228 -0.68 -6.27 12.39
C ALA A 228 -0.89 -6.38 13.91
N ILE A 229 0.20 -6.33 14.71
CA ILE A 229 0.14 -6.29 16.18
C ILE A 229 -0.69 -5.09 16.65
N ALA A 230 -0.44 -3.90 16.11
CA ALA A 230 -1.21 -2.69 16.40
C ALA A 230 -2.69 -2.78 15.97
N SER A 231 -3.04 -3.76 15.13
CA SER A 231 -4.41 -4.05 14.66
C SER A 231 -5.06 -5.22 15.43
N ASP A 232 -4.56 -5.54 16.63
CA ASP A 232 -5.05 -6.61 17.53
C ASP A 232 -5.00 -8.00 16.87
N LEU A 233 -3.87 -8.35 16.26
CA LEU A 233 -3.57 -9.71 15.79
C LEU A 233 -3.64 -10.72 16.96
N ASP A 234 -4.34 -11.85 16.79
CA ASP A 234 -4.58 -12.79 17.89
C ASP A 234 -3.39 -13.74 18.14
N ALA A 235 -2.76 -14.20 17.07
CA ALA A 235 -1.62 -15.10 17.11
C ALA A 235 -0.52 -14.72 16.11
N MET A 236 0.71 -15.19 16.36
CA MET A 236 1.86 -15.02 15.47
C MET A 236 2.58 -16.36 15.33
N MET A 237 2.80 -16.81 14.09
CA MET A 237 3.63 -17.97 13.81
C MET A 237 5.09 -17.54 13.61
N VAL A 238 5.99 -18.16 14.36
CA VAL A 238 7.43 -17.95 14.26
C VAL A 238 8.06 -19.02 13.37
N GLY A 239 8.79 -18.59 12.36
CA GLY A 239 9.34 -19.43 11.31
C GLY A 239 10.40 -20.44 11.78
N GLY A 240 10.49 -21.55 11.06
CA GLY A 240 11.55 -22.54 11.16
C GLY A 240 12.72 -22.17 10.25
N CYS A 241 13.33 -21.00 10.47
CA CYS A 241 14.51 -20.53 9.73
C CYS A 241 15.57 -20.06 10.72
N ALA A 242 16.84 -20.11 10.36
CA ALA A 242 17.91 -19.60 11.21
C ALA A 242 18.16 -18.10 10.96
N LEU A 243 18.75 -17.40 11.93
CA LEU A 243 19.28 -16.04 11.76
C LEU A 243 20.81 -16.07 11.83
N VAL A 244 21.47 -15.33 10.95
CA VAL A 244 22.92 -15.10 11.05
C VAL A 244 23.23 -14.23 12.28
N GLY A 245 24.23 -14.63 13.07
CA GLY A 245 24.76 -13.81 14.16
C GLY A 245 24.24 -14.12 15.58
N SER A 246 23.33 -15.08 15.75
CA SER A 246 22.77 -15.45 17.08
C SER A 246 23.65 -16.38 17.93
N GLY A 247 24.97 -16.37 17.76
CA GLY A 247 25.93 -17.23 18.47
C GLY A 247 26.53 -18.36 17.62
N THR A 248 27.33 -19.24 18.25
CA THR A 248 28.12 -20.30 17.60
C THR A 248 27.31 -21.47 17.04
N ASN A 249 26.02 -21.59 17.38
CA ASN A 249 25.11 -22.62 16.87
C ASN A 249 23.97 -21.99 16.06
N VAL A 250 23.76 -22.47 14.84
CA VAL A 250 22.64 -22.09 13.97
C VAL A 250 21.34 -22.57 14.60
N MET A 251 20.57 -21.67 15.19
CA MET A 251 19.31 -21.97 15.88
C MET A 251 18.12 -21.44 15.08
N HIS A 252 17.05 -22.24 14.99
CA HIS A 252 15.81 -21.83 14.33
C HIS A 252 15.13 -20.70 15.14
N ALA A 253 14.52 -19.73 14.45
CA ALA A 253 13.89 -18.56 15.02
C ALA A 253 12.82 -18.91 16.07
N CYS A 254 12.01 -19.95 15.83
CA CYS A 254 11.01 -20.43 16.79
C CYS A 254 11.59 -21.08 18.07
N LEU A 255 12.90 -21.32 18.11
CA LEU A 255 13.61 -21.87 19.27
C LEU A 255 14.47 -20.82 19.99
N SER A 256 14.55 -19.60 19.47
CA SER A 256 15.46 -18.56 19.95
C SER A 256 14.76 -17.58 20.91
N GLU A 257 15.27 -17.47 22.14
CA GLU A 257 14.83 -16.45 23.11
C GLU A 257 15.03 -15.02 22.57
N GLN A 258 16.09 -14.77 21.81
CA GLN A 258 16.35 -13.47 21.18
C GLN A 258 15.27 -13.08 20.17
N VAL A 259 14.74 -14.04 19.41
CA VAL A 259 13.69 -13.76 18.42
C VAL A 259 12.31 -13.72 19.07
N VAL A 260 12.00 -14.70 19.92
CA VAL A 260 10.66 -14.83 20.47
C VAL A 260 10.45 -13.94 21.70
N ASP A 261 11.32 -14.01 22.71
CA ASP A 261 11.14 -13.26 23.96
C ASP A 261 11.63 -11.81 23.83
N GLU A 262 12.80 -11.58 23.24
CA GLU A 262 13.34 -10.22 23.13
C GLU A 262 12.66 -9.44 22.01
N LEU A 263 12.80 -9.88 20.75
CA LEU A 263 12.27 -9.12 19.62
C LEU A 263 10.72 -9.11 19.57
N LEU A 264 10.06 -10.27 19.63
CA LEU A 264 8.59 -10.32 19.47
C LEU A 264 7.84 -9.88 20.73
N ARG A 265 8.20 -10.38 21.92
CA ARG A 265 7.48 -10.05 23.15
C ARG A 265 7.86 -8.69 23.74
N LYS A 266 9.16 -8.37 23.84
CA LYS A 266 9.61 -7.12 24.50
C LYS A 266 9.64 -5.94 23.52
N ASP A 267 10.30 -6.07 22.38
CA ASP A 267 10.51 -4.94 21.48
C ASP A 267 9.27 -4.58 20.65
N LEU A 268 8.55 -5.59 20.15
CA LEU A 268 7.30 -5.39 19.39
C LEU A 268 6.03 -5.44 20.27
N ASP A 269 6.18 -5.66 21.58
CA ASP A 269 5.10 -5.70 22.57
C ASP A 269 3.94 -6.65 22.19
N PHE A 270 4.25 -7.81 21.61
CA PHE A 270 3.21 -8.75 21.19
C PHE A 270 2.64 -9.54 22.38
N GLN A 271 1.38 -9.28 22.72
CA GLN A 271 0.69 -9.94 23.84
C GLN A 271 -0.21 -11.13 23.46
N GLY A 272 -0.35 -11.43 22.16
CA GLY A 272 -1.16 -12.53 21.63
C GLY A 272 -0.49 -13.91 21.77
N VAL A 273 -1.05 -14.94 21.11
CA VAL A 273 -0.52 -16.32 21.16
C VAL A 273 0.67 -16.46 20.21
N VAL A 274 1.81 -16.98 20.68
CA VAL A 274 2.93 -17.31 19.81
C VAL A 274 2.89 -18.80 19.46
N ILE A 275 2.93 -19.10 18.16
CA ILE A 275 2.86 -20.45 17.61
C ILE A 275 4.19 -20.78 16.95
N SER A 276 4.78 -21.94 17.25
CA SER A 276 6.00 -22.39 16.58
C SER A 276 5.71 -22.83 15.13
N ALA A 277 6.70 -22.76 14.25
CA ALA A 277 6.71 -23.61 13.07
C ALA A 277 6.66 -25.11 13.46
N CYS A 278 6.30 -25.97 12.52
CA CYS A 278 6.28 -27.41 12.78
C CYS A 278 7.69 -27.92 13.11
N LEU A 279 7.88 -28.51 14.30
CA LEU A 279 9.20 -28.97 14.76
C LEU A 279 9.66 -30.29 14.14
N ARG A 280 8.88 -30.89 13.23
CA ARG A 280 9.30 -32.06 12.44
C ARG A 280 10.19 -31.62 11.27
N MET A 281 11.29 -30.96 11.60
CA MET A 281 12.33 -30.54 10.66
C MET A 281 13.50 -31.49 10.79
N GLU A 282 13.99 -32.05 9.69
CA GLU A 282 15.05 -33.06 9.69
C GLU A 282 16.30 -32.56 10.44
N ALA A 283 16.71 -31.31 10.16
CA ALA A 283 17.84 -30.66 10.83
C ALA A 283 17.65 -30.50 12.35
N LEU A 284 16.41 -30.40 12.83
CA LEU A 284 16.10 -30.33 14.27
C LEU A 284 16.13 -31.73 14.89
N ILE A 285 15.51 -32.71 14.23
CA ILE A 285 15.43 -34.10 14.67
C ILE A 285 16.85 -34.69 14.87
N GLN A 286 17.75 -34.46 13.92
CA GLN A 286 19.10 -35.03 13.96
C GLN A 286 20.01 -34.42 15.04
N ASN A 287 19.82 -33.14 15.37
CA ASN A 287 20.73 -32.42 16.27
C ASN A 287 20.24 -32.37 17.73
N ILE A 288 18.95 -32.09 17.94
CA ILE A 288 18.39 -31.76 19.27
C ILE A 288 17.30 -32.77 19.68
N GLY A 289 16.67 -33.43 18.71
CA GLY A 289 15.48 -34.24 18.94
C GLY A 289 14.24 -33.38 19.17
N VAL A 290 13.06 -33.97 19.02
CA VAL A 290 11.79 -33.23 19.06
C VAL A 290 11.41 -32.88 20.50
N GLY A 291 11.74 -33.75 21.46
CA GLY A 291 11.62 -33.44 22.88
C GLY A 291 12.42 -32.20 23.28
N GLY A 292 13.71 -32.15 22.91
CA GLY A 292 14.58 -31.00 23.18
C GLY A 292 14.12 -29.73 22.47
N GLY A 293 13.76 -29.81 21.19
CA GLY A 293 13.22 -28.68 20.44
C GLY A 293 11.91 -28.13 21.03
N THR A 294 11.04 -29.00 21.54
CA THR A 294 9.79 -28.58 22.21
C THR A 294 10.10 -27.77 23.47
N VAL A 295 11.03 -28.23 24.29
CA VAL A 295 11.46 -27.51 25.51
C VAL A 295 12.05 -26.14 25.14
N MET A 296 12.90 -26.09 24.10
CA MET A 296 13.49 -24.84 23.62
C MET A 296 12.43 -23.86 23.09
N ALA A 297 11.44 -24.31 22.32
CA ALA A 297 10.37 -23.45 21.80
C ALA A 297 9.54 -22.82 22.94
N VAL A 298 9.15 -23.62 23.95
CA VAL A 298 8.40 -23.14 25.12
C VAL A 298 9.24 -22.19 25.97
N ARG A 299 10.54 -22.50 26.13
CA ARG A 299 11.49 -21.64 26.83
C ARG A 299 11.65 -20.30 26.11
N ALA A 300 11.81 -20.31 24.78
CA ALA A 300 11.87 -19.13 23.92
C ALA A 300 10.60 -18.26 24.02
N GLY A 301 9.43 -18.88 24.26
CA GLY A 301 8.18 -18.15 24.51
C GLY A 301 7.04 -18.46 23.56
N CYS A 302 7.16 -19.56 22.81
CA CYS A 302 6.04 -20.13 22.09
C CYS A 302 5.00 -20.64 23.09
N ASP A 303 3.76 -20.21 22.91
CA ASP A 303 2.63 -20.66 23.71
C ASP A 303 2.07 -21.98 23.16
N ILE A 304 2.12 -22.17 21.84
CA ILE A 304 1.70 -23.38 21.14
C ILE A 304 2.86 -23.94 20.29
N VAL A 305 3.12 -25.23 20.43
CA VAL A 305 4.10 -26.00 19.64
C VAL A 305 3.37 -26.85 18.62
N VAL A 306 3.77 -26.74 17.35
CA VAL A 306 3.14 -27.45 16.21
C VAL A 306 3.88 -28.74 15.90
N LEU A 307 3.15 -29.86 15.82
CA LEU A 307 3.66 -31.19 15.48
C LEU A 307 2.67 -31.98 14.62
N CYS A 308 2.94 -32.15 13.33
CA CYS A 308 2.04 -32.92 12.46
C CYS A 308 2.47 -34.41 12.29
N ARG A 309 1.51 -35.25 11.90
CA ARG A 309 1.63 -36.61 11.32
C ARG A 309 2.01 -37.76 12.27
N THR A 310 3.10 -37.66 13.02
CA THR A 310 3.70 -38.84 13.67
C THR A 310 3.38 -38.94 15.17
N SER A 311 2.59 -39.95 15.54
CA SER A 311 2.22 -40.22 16.94
C SER A 311 3.44 -40.38 17.86
N ALA A 312 4.49 -41.10 17.42
CA ALA A 312 5.72 -41.27 18.22
C ALA A 312 6.39 -39.93 18.56
N VAL A 313 6.50 -39.03 17.58
CA VAL A 313 7.07 -37.68 17.75
C VAL A 313 6.22 -36.82 18.68
N GLN A 314 4.89 -36.94 18.58
CA GLN A 314 3.96 -36.23 19.46
C GLN A 314 4.11 -36.68 20.91
N HIS A 315 4.25 -37.99 21.15
CA HIS A 315 4.49 -38.55 22.48
C HIS A 315 5.86 -38.12 23.04
N GLU A 316 6.91 -38.14 22.22
CA GLU A 316 8.25 -37.67 22.60
C GLU A 316 8.24 -36.21 23.05
N ALA A 317 7.59 -35.32 22.30
CA ALA A 317 7.47 -33.91 22.64
C ALA A 317 6.73 -33.67 23.96
N ILE A 318 5.59 -34.37 24.15
CA ILE A 318 4.81 -34.28 25.39
C ILE A 318 5.63 -34.79 26.58
N ALA A 319 6.35 -35.90 26.42
CA ALA A 319 7.21 -36.46 27.46
C ALA A 319 8.38 -35.51 27.81
N GLY A 320 9.04 -34.95 26.79
CA GLY A 320 10.13 -33.99 26.96
C GLY A 320 9.71 -32.74 27.73
N LEU A 321 8.56 -32.15 27.38
CA LEU A 321 8.05 -30.96 28.07
C LEU A 321 7.63 -31.28 29.53
N LYS A 322 6.99 -32.43 29.76
CA LYS A 322 6.65 -32.89 31.12
C LYS A 322 7.89 -33.03 31.99
N LEU A 323 8.95 -33.65 31.45
CA LEU A 323 10.22 -33.81 32.17
C LEU A 323 10.86 -32.46 32.47
N ALA A 324 10.94 -31.56 31.49
CA ALA A 324 11.54 -30.23 31.68
C ALA A 324 10.83 -29.38 32.75
N ILE A 325 9.51 -29.51 32.88
CA ILE A 325 8.76 -28.82 33.94
C ILE A 325 9.01 -29.47 35.30
N LYS A 326 9.05 -30.81 35.36
CA LYS A 326 9.36 -31.56 36.59
C LYS A 326 10.74 -31.19 37.14
N GLU A 327 11.74 -31.09 36.26
CA GLU A 327 13.12 -30.74 36.61
C GLU A 327 13.32 -29.21 36.78
N GLY A 328 12.27 -28.40 36.63
CA GLY A 328 12.34 -26.94 36.83
C GLY A 328 13.02 -26.16 35.70
N ILE A 329 13.38 -26.81 34.59
CA ILE A 329 13.94 -26.18 33.39
C ILE A 329 12.94 -25.17 32.78
N ILE A 330 11.64 -25.52 32.81
CA ILE A 330 10.55 -24.61 32.42
C ILE A 330 9.75 -24.21 33.67
N PRO A 331 9.77 -22.93 34.07
CA PRO A 331 8.99 -22.46 35.20
C PRO A 331 7.49 -22.62 34.96
N LYS A 332 6.75 -23.04 36.00
CA LYS A 332 5.28 -23.20 35.93
C LYS A 332 4.53 -21.92 35.54
N ASP A 333 5.07 -20.75 35.90
CA ASP A 333 4.47 -19.46 35.54
C ASP A 333 4.53 -19.17 34.03
N ARG A 334 5.53 -19.71 33.32
CA ARG A 334 5.59 -19.65 31.85
C ARG A 334 4.38 -20.37 31.25
N ILE A 335 4.08 -21.57 31.75
CA ILE A 335 2.92 -22.38 31.33
C ILE A 335 1.60 -21.66 31.62
N ARG A 336 1.45 -21.09 32.83
CA ARG A 336 0.25 -20.31 33.20
C ARG A 336 0.05 -19.11 32.28
N THR A 337 1.12 -18.40 31.94
CA THR A 337 1.07 -17.23 31.05
C THR A 337 0.62 -17.63 29.66
N SER A 338 1.19 -18.70 29.09
CA SER A 338 0.78 -19.23 27.79
C SER A 338 -0.67 -19.69 27.79
N LEU A 339 -1.12 -20.39 28.84
CA LEU A 339 -2.50 -20.83 28.95
C LEU A 339 -3.48 -19.64 28.98
N LYS A 340 -3.18 -18.57 29.72
CA LYS A 340 -4.01 -17.35 29.74
C LYS A 340 -4.19 -16.77 28.33
N ARG A 341 -3.12 -16.70 27.54
CA ARG A 341 -3.17 -16.20 26.16
C ARG A 341 -4.00 -17.10 25.26
N ILE A 342 -3.79 -18.42 25.33
CA ILE A 342 -4.54 -19.41 24.54
C ILE A 342 -6.03 -19.34 24.86
N LEU A 343 -6.40 -19.32 26.15
CA LEU A 343 -7.79 -19.23 26.56
C LEU A 343 -8.44 -17.89 26.16
N LYS A 344 -7.70 -16.78 26.29
CA LYS A 344 -8.15 -15.47 25.82
C LYS A 344 -8.43 -15.49 24.31
N MET A 345 -7.53 -16.06 23.50
CA MET A 345 -7.76 -16.21 22.06
C MET A 345 -9.00 -17.05 21.78
N LYS A 346 -9.13 -18.23 22.40
CA LYS A 346 -10.30 -19.11 22.22
C LYS A 346 -11.61 -18.42 22.58
N SER A 347 -11.64 -17.66 23.67
CA SER A 347 -12.85 -16.94 24.11
C SER A 347 -13.35 -15.90 23.11
N LYS A 348 -12.49 -15.43 22.19
CA LYS A 348 -12.87 -14.49 21.13
C LYS A 348 -13.49 -15.18 19.90
N CYS A 349 -13.15 -16.44 19.63
CA CYS A 349 -13.48 -17.09 18.35
C CYS A 349 -14.31 -18.38 18.45
N THR A 350 -14.53 -18.93 19.65
CA THR A 350 -15.30 -20.17 19.79
C THR A 350 -15.96 -20.32 21.16
N SER A 351 -17.08 -21.02 21.18
CA SER A 351 -17.83 -21.46 22.36
C SER A 351 -18.42 -22.84 22.08
N TRP A 352 -18.86 -23.58 23.11
CA TRP A 352 -19.45 -24.91 22.89
C TRP A 352 -20.71 -24.86 22.03
N GLU A 353 -21.52 -23.81 22.18
CA GLU A 353 -22.69 -23.56 21.33
C GLU A 353 -22.30 -23.45 19.85
N GLN A 354 -21.31 -22.61 19.54
CA GLN A 354 -20.83 -22.43 18.16
C GLN A 354 -20.10 -23.67 17.62
N ALA A 355 -19.28 -24.33 18.44
CA ALA A 355 -18.43 -25.44 18.01
C ALA A 355 -19.22 -26.71 17.70
N LEU A 356 -20.33 -26.95 18.41
CA LEU A 356 -21.22 -28.09 18.18
C LEU A 356 -22.31 -27.77 17.16
N ASN A 357 -22.53 -26.49 16.83
CA ASN A 357 -23.52 -26.06 15.83
C ASN A 357 -22.88 -25.10 14.80
N PRO A 358 -21.92 -25.57 13.96
CA PRO A 358 -21.38 -24.75 12.89
C PRO A 358 -22.47 -24.42 11.86
N LEU A 359 -22.32 -23.29 11.15
CA LEU A 359 -23.30 -22.85 10.14
C LEU A 359 -23.52 -23.89 9.02
N GLY A 360 -22.50 -24.69 8.70
CA GLY A 360 -22.63 -25.85 7.84
C GLY A 360 -22.89 -25.53 6.36
N MET A 361 -23.42 -26.53 5.65
CA MET A 361 -23.56 -26.51 4.19
C MET A 361 -24.61 -25.54 3.67
N ASP A 362 -25.70 -25.30 4.42
CA ASP A 362 -26.78 -24.40 4.01
C ASP A 362 -26.27 -22.96 3.85
N TYR A 363 -25.45 -22.50 4.80
CA TYR A 363 -24.82 -21.18 4.73
C TYR A 363 -23.81 -21.09 3.59
N LEU A 364 -23.01 -22.14 3.36
CA LEU A 364 -22.08 -22.17 2.23
C LEU A 364 -22.81 -22.05 0.89
N ALA A 365 -23.93 -22.75 0.73
CA ALA A 365 -24.77 -22.65 -0.47
C ALA A 365 -25.35 -21.24 -0.66
N GLU A 366 -25.76 -20.57 0.43
CA GLU A 366 -26.27 -19.20 0.40
C GLU A 366 -25.21 -18.19 -0.10
N VAL A 367 -23.99 -18.23 0.46
CA VAL A 367 -22.97 -17.23 0.16
C VAL A 367 -22.21 -17.48 -1.15
N LYS A 368 -22.22 -18.73 -1.65
CA LYS A 368 -21.40 -19.19 -2.78
C LYS A 368 -21.47 -18.28 -4.01
N SER A 369 -22.67 -17.87 -4.43
CA SER A 369 -22.85 -17.02 -5.61
C SER A 369 -22.17 -15.67 -5.44
N SER A 370 -22.41 -15.00 -4.30
CA SER A 370 -21.84 -13.67 -4.02
C SER A 370 -20.32 -13.70 -3.94
N HIS A 371 -19.76 -14.73 -3.32
CA HIS A 371 -18.31 -14.92 -3.21
C HIS A 371 -17.69 -15.27 -4.56
N THR A 372 -18.36 -16.08 -5.38
CA THR A 372 -17.89 -16.39 -6.76
C THR A 372 -17.86 -15.13 -7.64
N GLU A 373 -18.83 -14.23 -7.50
CA GLU A 373 -18.81 -12.93 -8.18
C GLU A 373 -17.65 -12.05 -7.70
N LEU A 374 -17.41 -11.99 -6.39
CA LEU A 374 -16.25 -11.29 -5.83
C LEU A 374 -14.93 -11.87 -6.36
N ALA A 375 -14.79 -13.20 -6.40
CA ALA A 375 -13.61 -13.85 -6.95
C ALA A 375 -13.41 -13.49 -8.42
N ARG A 376 -14.46 -13.59 -9.25
CA ARG A 376 -14.42 -13.21 -10.68
C ARG A 376 -14.00 -11.76 -10.87
N ALA A 377 -14.62 -10.83 -10.13
CA ALA A 377 -14.27 -9.41 -10.19
C ALA A 377 -12.81 -9.17 -9.75
N THR A 378 -12.34 -9.88 -8.73
CA THR A 378 -10.96 -9.76 -8.25
C THR A 378 -9.95 -10.28 -9.29
N TYR A 379 -10.19 -11.45 -9.88
CA TYR A 379 -9.33 -11.98 -10.96
C TYR A 379 -9.31 -11.07 -12.18
N GLN A 380 -10.45 -10.52 -12.59
CA GLN A 380 -10.50 -9.58 -13.72
C GLN A 380 -9.66 -8.33 -13.47
N ASN A 381 -9.69 -7.79 -12.24
CA ASN A 381 -8.93 -6.60 -11.88
C ASN A 381 -7.48 -6.90 -11.47
N SER A 382 -7.09 -8.16 -11.24
CA SER A 382 -5.72 -8.52 -10.85
C SER A 382 -4.79 -8.71 -12.03
N ILE A 383 -5.29 -9.17 -13.19
CA ILE A 383 -4.46 -9.45 -14.36
C ILE A 383 -3.68 -8.20 -14.77
N SER A 384 -2.35 -8.34 -14.77
CA SER A 384 -1.41 -7.25 -14.95
C SER A 384 -0.68 -7.38 -16.28
N LEU A 385 -0.85 -6.39 -17.16
CA LEU A 385 -0.03 -6.26 -18.35
C LEU A 385 1.29 -5.59 -17.96
N LEU A 386 2.34 -6.38 -17.80
CA LEU A 386 3.67 -5.89 -17.38
C LEU A 386 4.40 -5.24 -18.55
N ARG A 387 4.27 -5.76 -19.76
CA ARG A 387 4.90 -5.17 -20.96
C ARG A 387 4.09 -5.47 -22.21
N ASP A 388 4.03 -4.50 -23.11
CA ASP A 388 3.54 -4.72 -24.48
C ASP A 388 4.18 -3.72 -25.45
N GLU A 389 5.43 -3.99 -25.84
CA GLU A 389 6.25 -3.06 -26.64
C GLU A 389 5.68 -2.78 -28.04
N LYS A 390 5.03 -3.80 -28.62
CA LYS A 390 4.54 -3.79 -30.01
C LYS A 390 3.02 -3.80 -30.10
N HIS A 391 2.33 -3.57 -28.99
CA HIS A 391 0.86 -3.52 -28.93
C HIS A 391 0.19 -4.79 -29.48
N PHE A 392 0.70 -5.96 -29.08
CA PHE A 392 0.21 -7.27 -29.54
C PHE A 392 -1.15 -7.64 -28.94
N LEU A 393 -1.57 -6.98 -27.88
CA LEU A 393 -2.89 -7.19 -27.27
C LEU A 393 -3.86 -6.07 -27.64
N PRO A 394 -5.13 -6.39 -27.93
CA PRO A 394 -5.70 -7.74 -28.02
C PRO A 394 -5.20 -8.54 -29.25
N LEU A 395 -5.37 -9.86 -29.23
CA LEU A 395 -4.88 -10.77 -30.28
C LEU A 395 -5.34 -10.38 -31.69
N SER A 396 -6.52 -9.75 -31.83
CA SER A 396 -7.03 -9.22 -33.10
C SER A 396 -6.09 -8.20 -33.78
N ASN A 397 -5.13 -7.62 -33.05
CA ASN A 397 -4.11 -6.72 -33.60
C ASN A 397 -3.05 -7.45 -34.43
N ILE A 398 -2.90 -8.76 -34.24
CA ILE A 398 -1.75 -9.53 -34.75
C ILE A 398 -2.12 -10.80 -35.53
N ILE A 399 -3.32 -11.34 -35.35
CA ILE A 399 -3.76 -12.58 -35.99
C ILE A 399 -5.22 -12.51 -36.45
N GLN A 400 -5.52 -13.03 -37.63
CA GLN A 400 -6.88 -13.18 -38.15
C GLN A 400 -7.50 -14.53 -37.75
N ASP A 401 -8.84 -14.65 -37.82
CA ASP A 401 -9.57 -15.86 -37.41
C ASP A 401 -9.13 -17.13 -38.17
N SER A 402 -8.78 -16.99 -39.46
CA SER A 402 -8.31 -18.10 -40.31
C SER A 402 -6.89 -18.57 -40.01
N GLU A 403 -6.11 -17.77 -39.26
CA GLU A 403 -4.71 -18.05 -38.97
C GLU A 403 -4.55 -18.88 -37.69
N SER A 404 -3.43 -19.63 -37.59
CA SER A 404 -3.19 -20.54 -36.46
C SER A 404 -2.41 -19.85 -35.34
N LEU A 405 -2.95 -19.89 -34.11
CA LEU A 405 -2.27 -19.48 -32.88
C LEU A 405 -1.59 -20.70 -32.25
N LEU A 406 -0.33 -20.60 -31.83
CA LEU A 406 0.34 -21.66 -31.07
C LEU A 406 0.36 -21.32 -29.58
N LEU A 407 -0.18 -22.22 -28.75
CA LEU A 407 -0.14 -22.18 -27.29
C LEU A 407 0.86 -23.23 -26.78
N LEU A 408 1.89 -22.79 -26.07
CA LEU A 408 2.92 -23.62 -25.46
C LEU A 408 2.77 -23.55 -23.94
N THR A 409 2.52 -24.66 -23.27
CA THR A 409 2.28 -24.70 -21.81
C THR A 409 3.24 -25.63 -21.08
N PRO A 410 3.65 -25.31 -19.84
CA PRO A 410 4.51 -26.21 -19.08
C PRO A 410 3.68 -27.41 -18.59
N LEU A 411 4.31 -28.58 -18.49
CA LEU A 411 3.69 -29.70 -17.78
C LEU A 411 3.82 -29.47 -16.26
N LEU A 412 2.71 -29.16 -15.59
CA LEU A 412 2.69 -29.01 -14.13
C LEU A 412 2.27 -30.33 -13.48
N THR A 413 3.14 -30.89 -12.64
CA THR A 413 2.76 -32.02 -11.78
C THR A 413 2.00 -31.49 -10.56
N THR A 414 0.67 -31.59 -10.56
CA THR A 414 -0.18 -31.33 -9.38
C THR A 414 -0.09 -32.50 -8.40
N THR A 415 1.12 -32.78 -7.91
CA THR A 415 1.26 -33.63 -6.72
C THR A 415 1.26 -32.74 -5.49
N PRO A 416 0.54 -33.09 -4.39
CA PRO A 416 0.77 -32.42 -3.12
C PRO A 416 2.27 -32.50 -2.82
N PRO A 417 2.88 -31.47 -2.21
CA PRO A 417 4.32 -31.44 -1.98
C PRO A 417 4.74 -32.73 -1.30
N LYS A 418 5.38 -33.63 -2.07
CA LYS A 418 6.16 -34.71 -1.51
C LYS A 418 7.27 -33.99 -0.76
N ALA A 419 7.31 -34.17 0.56
CA ALA A 419 8.54 -33.91 1.28
C ALA A 419 9.62 -34.73 0.58
N ASN A 420 10.69 -34.08 0.15
CA ASN A 420 11.85 -34.74 -0.43
C ASN A 420 12.27 -35.90 0.48
N THR A 421 12.21 -37.13 -0.04
CA THR A 421 12.87 -38.29 0.55
C THR A 421 13.81 -38.86 -0.51
N PRO A 422 15.13 -38.72 -0.39
CA PRO A 422 16.05 -39.60 -1.09
C PRO A 422 16.38 -40.80 -0.18
N GLY A 423 15.96 -41.99 -0.61
CA GLY A 423 16.60 -43.26 -0.27
C GLY A 423 16.32 -43.86 1.11
N SER A 424 15.32 -44.74 1.18
CA SER A 424 15.48 -45.96 1.98
C SER A 424 14.72 -47.09 1.30
N THR A 425 15.50 -47.97 0.68
CA THR A 425 15.10 -49.31 0.26
C THR A 425 14.81 -50.15 1.49
N ALA A 426 13.55 -50.46 1.74
CA ALA A 426 13.17 -51.64 2.52
C ALA A 426 11.90 -52.24 1.89
N VAL A 427 12.06 -53.49 1.45
CA VAL A 427 11.14 -54.32 0.69
C VAL A 427 9.91 -54.70 1.53
N CYS A 428 8.71 -54.49 0.98
CA CYS A 428 7.57 -55.38 1.17
C CYS A 428 6.56 -55.21 0.02
N SER A 429 6.24 -56.33 -0.60
CA SER A 429 5.44 -56.54 -1.83
C SER A 429 3.94 -56.24 -1.64
N PRO A 430 3.13 -56.21 -2.73
CA PRO A 430 1.96 -55.36 -2.87
C PRO A 430 0.67 -55.96 -2.29
N SER A 431 -0.18 -55.11 -1.71
CA SER A 431 -1.61 -55.41 -1.56
C SER A 431 -2.43 -54.34 -2.27
N GLN A 432 -3.03 -54.80 -3.37
CA GLN A 432 -4.21 -54.37 -4.12
C GLN A 432 -4.68 -52.92 -4.02
N ASP A 433 -4.67 -52.30 -5.20
CA ASP A 433 -5.22 -51.00 -5.56
C ASP A 433 -6.66 -50.77 -5.09
N VAL A 434 -6.86 -49.68 -4.35
CA VAL A 434 -8.15 -48.98 -4.25
C VAL A 434 -7.92 -47.58 -4.80
N PRO A 435 -8.57 -47.18 -5.92
CA PRO A 435 -8.39 -45.85 -6.49
C PRO A 435 -9.14 -44.83 -5.61
N HIS A 436 -8.43 -44.18 -4.70
CA HIS A 436 -8.96 -43.06 -3.95
C HIS A 436 -8.94 -41.80 -4.84
N HIS A 437 -10.06 -41.53 -5.49
CA HIS A 437 -10.36 -40.23 -6.09
C HIS A 437 -10.39 -39.17 -4.97
N ILE A 438 -9.37 -38.32 -4.91
CA ILE A 438 -9.40 -37.04 -4.19
C ILE A 438 -10.01 -36.04 -5.19
N PRO A 439 -11.15 -35.39 -4.90
CA PRO A 439 -11.70 -34.39 -5.80
C PRO A 439 -10.78 -33.18 -5.96
N SER A 440 -10.42 -32.96 -7.24
CA SER A 440 -10.17 -31.69 -7.93
C SER A 440 -9.06 -30.73 -7.45
N LEU A 441 -7.82 -31.12 -7.69
CA LEU A 441 -6.90 -30.25 -8.44
C LEU A 441 -6.81 -30.82 -9.86
N ILE A 442 -7.44 -30.13 -10.82
CA ILE A 442 -7.32 -30.41 -12.25
C ILE A 442 -5.82 -30.50 -12.57
N SER A 443 -5.40 -31.55 -13.29
CA SER A 443 -4.01 -31.64 -13.72
C SER A 443 -3.64 -30.41 -14.54
N GLY A 444 -2.41 -29.88 -14.41
CA GLY A 444 -2.04 -28.68 -15.16
C GLY A 444 -2.24 -28.84 -16.68
N GLU A 445 -2.11 -30.06 -17.18
CA GLU A 445 -2.40 -30.41 -18.57
C GLU A 445 -3.88 -30.23 -18.95
N GLU A 446 -4.81 -30.72 -18.13
CA GLU A 446 -6.25 -30.59 -18.36
C GLU A 446 -6.70 -29.12 -18.27
N LEU A 447 -6.18 -28.37 -17.31
CA LEU A 447 -6.41 -26.93 -17.16
C LEU A 447 -5.98 -26.18 -18.43
N PHE A 448 -4.74 -26.40 -18.89
CA PHE A 448 -4.21 -25.68 -20.05
C PHE A 448 -4.84 -26.14 -21.38
N SER A 449 -5.29 -27.38 -21.47
CA SER A 449 -6.11 -27.88 -22.59
C SER A 449 -7.46 -27.15 -22.64
N THR A 450 -8.09 -26.95 -21.48
CA THR A 450 -9.33 -26.17 -21.34
C THR A 450 -9.12 -24.70 -21.73
N LEU A 451 -8.01 -24.09 -21.30
CA LEU A 451 -7.60 -22.76 -21.74
C LEU A 451 -7.48 -22.67 -23.26
N GLY A 452 -6.79 -23.62 -23.89
CA GLY A 452 -6.64 -23.68 -25.36
C GLY A 452 -7.98 -23.79 -26.08
N THR A 453 -8.90 -24.60 -25.55
CA THR A 453 -10.26 -24.78 -26.07
C THR A 453 -11.09 -23.50 -25.94
N ASN A 454 -11.05 -22.84 -24.78
CA ASN A 454 -11.77 -21.58 -24.54
C ASN A 454 -11.23 -20.46 -25.43
N LEU A 455 -9.91 -20.41 -25.64
CA LEU A 455 -9.29 -19.44 -26.54
C LEU A 455 -9.65 -19.69 -28.02
N ALA A 456 -9.72 -20.94 -28.45
CA ALA A 456 -10.16 -21.31 -29.79
C ALA A 456 -11.63 -20.92 -30.03
N ARG A 457 -12.50 -21.22 -29.05
CA ARG A 457 -13.92 -20.90 -29.09
C ARG A 457 -14.15 -19.38 -29.10
N ARG A 458 -13.44 -18.63 -28.25
CA ARG A 458 -13.62 -17.17 -28.14
C ARG A 458 -13.10 -16.43 -29.37
N ARG A 459 -11.99 -16.89 -29.96
CA ARG A 459 -11.42 -16.30 -31.18
C ARG A 459 -12.15 -16.75 -32.47
N ASN A 460 -12.97 -17.79 -32.42
CA ASN A 460 -13.51 -18.43 -33.62
C ASN A 460 -12.40 -18.85 -34.63
N GLY A 461 -11.31 -19.45 -34.14
CA GLY A 461 -10.16 -19.79 -34.98
C GLY A 461 -9.28 -20.91 -34.42
N LYS A 462 -8.37 -21.42 -35.24
CA LYS A 462 -7.51 -22.59 -34.91
C LYS A 462 -6.46 -22.27 -33.83
N VAL A 463 -6.44 -23.03 -32.74
CA VAL A 463 -5.37 -23.01 -31.72
C VAL A 463 -4.63 -24.34 -31.80
N LEU A 464 -3.32 -24.29 -32.00
CA LEU A 464 -2.40 -25.42 -31.86
C LEU A 464 -1.91 -25.41 -30.42
N HIS A 465 -2.04 -26.50 -29.67
CA HIS A 465 -1.59 -26.58 -28.28
C HIS A 465 -0.65 -27.77 -28.11
N THR A 466 0.46 -27.55 -27.41
CA THR A 466 1.36 -28.62 -26.95
C THR A 466 2.03 -28.21 -25.65
N SER A 467 2.37 -29.20 -24.84
CA SER A 467 3.12 -29.00 -23.62
C SER A 467 4.63 -29.05 -23.88
N TYR A 468 5.42 -28.41 -23.02
CA TYR A 468 6.88 -28.49 -23.01
C TYR A 468 7.42 -28.89 -21.64
N THR A 469 8.62 -29.48 -21.63
CA THR A 469 9.24 -30.09 -20.43
C THR A 469 10.71 -29.67 -20.29
N ALA A 470 11.40 -30.25 -19.31
CA ALA A 470 12.84 -30.08 -19.11
C ALA A 470 13.71 -30.59 -20.29
N ASN A 471 13.13 -31.37 -21.22
CA ASN A 471 13.82 -31.81 -22.44
C ASN A 471 14.11 -30.66 -23.42
N GLY A 472 13.55 -29.47 -23.19
CA GLY A 472 13.77 -28.30 -24.02
C GLY A 472 12.93 -28.29 -25.30
N VAL A 473 13.50 -27.76 -26.39
CA VAL A 473 12.79 -27.58 -27.66
C VAL A 473 12.99 -28.82 -28.54
N GLU A 474 11.91 -29.56 -28.78
CA GLU A 474 11.86 -30.74 -29.64
C GLU A 474 11.42 -30.39 -31.09
N LEU A 475 11.63 -31.33 -32.02
CA LEU A 475 11.26 -31.17 -33.44
C LEU A 475 9.77 -30.85 -33.64
N LEU A 476 8.90 -31.40 -32.79
CA LEU A 476 7.47 -31.07 -32.78
C LEU A 476 7.23 -29.58 -32.56
N HIS A 477 7.92 -28.96 -31.60
CA HIS A 477 7.80 -27.53 -31.31
C HIS A 477 8.22 -26.69 -32.52
N GLU A 478 9.34 -27.04 -33.18
CA GLU A 478 9.80 -26.35 -34.39
C GLU A 478 8.79 -26.44 -35.54
N ASN A 479 8.23 -27.64 -35.76
CA ASN A 479 7.21 -27.87 -36.79
C ASN A 479 5.94 -27.05 -36.54
N LEU A 480 5.51 -26.93 -35.28
CA LEU A 480 4.35 -26.12 -34.90
C LEU A 480 4.64 -24.62 -35.02
N LEU A 481 5.83 -24.16 -34.61
CA LEU A 481 6.26 -22.76 -34.77
C LEU A 481 6.25 -22.33 -36.24
N ASN A 482 6.69 -23.21 -37.15
CA ASN A 482 6.68 -22.92 -38.59
C ASN A 482 5.27 -22.75 -39.18
N ARG A 483 4.23 -23.22 -38.49
CA ARG A 483 2.82 -23.17 -38.93
C ARG A 483 2.03 -22.05 -38.26
N ALA A 484 2.58 -21.41 -37.23
CA ALA A 484 1.87 -20.47 -36.38
C ALA A 484 2.08 -19.02 -36.85
N SER A 485 1.00 -18.24 -36.90
CA SER A 485 1.06 -16.80 -37.17
C SER A 485 1.35 -15.99 -35.91
N ALA A 486 1.07 -16.52 -34.72
CA ALA A 486 1.42 -15.95 -33.42
C ALA A 486 1.65 -17.05 -32.38
N VAL A 487 2.40 -16.76 -31.32
CA VAL A 487 2.77 -17.71 -30.27
C VAL A 487 2.45 -17.14 -28.88
N ILE A 488 1.84 -17.95 -28.03
CA ILE A 488 1.69 -17.72 -26.59
C ILE A 488 2.49 -18.79 -25.85
N VAL A 489 3.38 -18.36 -24.95
CA VAL A 489 4.07 -19.24 -24.01
C VAL A 489 3.54 -18.96 -22.61
N ILE A 490 2.97 -19.98 -21.96
CA ILE A 490 2.59 -19.93 -20.55
C ILE A 490 3.81 -20.32 -19.71
N THR A 491 4.05 -19.68 -18.57
CA THR A 491 5.07 -20.09 -17.60
C THR A 491 4.47 -20.12 -16.20
N ALA A 492 4.97 -21.00 -15.33
CA ALA A 492 4.57 -21.08 -13.94
C ALA A 492 5.81 -21.28 -13.06
N ASP A 493 6.13 -20.26 -12.26
CA ASP A 493 7.29 -20.20 -11.38
C ASP A 493 8.57 -20.58 -12.10
N ALA A 494 8.87 -19.90 -13.21
CA ALA A 494 10.03 -20.21 -14.05
C ALA A 494 11.36 -20.03 -13.29
N ASN A 495 11.39 -19.15 -12.28
CA ASN A 495 12.52 -19.04 -11.35
C ASN A 495 12.76 -20.30 -10.50
N ARG A 496 11.74 -21.14 -10.28
CA ARG A 496 11.88 -22.46 -9.63
C ARG A 496 12.17 -23.56 -10.65
N ASN A 497 11.68 -23.36 -11.86
CA ASN A 497 11.74 -24.29 -12.96
C ASN A 497 12.58 -23.71 -14.10
N HIS A 498 13.89 -23.58 -13.89
CA HIS A 498 14.80 -22.87 -14.81
C HIS A 498 14.75 -23.34 -16.26
N TYR A 499 14.33 -24.59 -16.52
CA TYR A 499 14.10 -25.10 -17.87
C TYR A 499 13.06 -24.25 -18.65
N GLN A 500 12.04 -23.71 -17.97
CA GLN A 500 11.04 -22.84 -18.57
C GLN A 500 11.66 -21.52 -19.04
N ILE A 501 12.66 -20.98 -18.32
CA ILE A 501 13.41 -19.78 -18.73
C ILE A 501 14.18 -20.08 -20.01
N GLY A 502 14.93 -21.18 -20.04
CA GLY A 502 15.70 -21.62 -21.20
C GLY A 502 14.82 -21.84 -22.43
N PHE A 503 13.71 -22.55 -22.26
CA PHE A 503 12.72 -22.80 -23.30
C PHE A 503 12.14 -21.49 -23.86
N THR A 504 11.62 -20.61 -22.99
CA THR A 504 10.98 -19.36 -23.41
C THR A 504 11.95 -18.44 -24.15
N ARG A 505 13.21 -18.33 -23.69
CA ARG A 505 14.25 -17.55 -24.40
C ARG A 505 14.57 -18.11 -25.77
N HIS A 506 14.61 -19.44 -25.91
CA HIS A 506 14.80 -20.07 -27.22
C HIS A 506 13.65 -19.73 -28.16
N ILE A 507 12.40 -19.87 -27.72
CA ILE A 507 11.22 -19.50 -28.52
C ILE A 507 11.27 -18.01 -28.91
N ALA A 508 11.60 -17.12 -27.98
CA ALA A 508 11.76 -15.69 -28.25
C ALA A 508 12.83 -15.41 -29.30
N MET A 509 13.96 -16.13 -29.26
CA MET A 509 15.03 -16.01 -30.26
C MET A 509 14.54 -16.45 -31.65
N VAL A 510 13.83 -17.57 -31.75
CA VAL A 510 13.26 -18.08 -33.02
C VAL A 510 12.24 -17.10 -33.60
N CYS A 511 11.30 -16.62 -32.79
CA CYS A 511 10.31 -15.63 -33.19
C CYS A 511 10.94 -14.28 -33.62
N ASN A 512 12.06 -13.89 -33.01
CA ASN A 512 12.75 -12.64 -33.34
C ASN A 512 13.67 -12.73 -34.56
N SER A 513 14.14 -13.92 -34.93
CA SER A 513 15.10 -14.13 -36.03
C SER A 513 14.41 -14.46 -37.36
N ARG A 514 13.22 -15.07 -37.34
CA ARG A 514 12.53 -15.55 -38.54
C ARG A 514 11.38 -14.62 -38.96
N PRO A 515 11.35 -14.14 -40.21
CA PRO A 515 10.13 -13.58 -40.80
C PRO A 515 9.18 -14.70 -41.23
N ILE A 516 7.87 -14.49 -41.06
CA ILE A 516 6.82 -15.39 -41.57
C ILE A 516 6.95 -15.45 -43.10
N SER A 517 6.97 -16.68 -43.65
CA SER A 517 7.33 -17.01 -45.05
C SER A 517 6.51 -16.29 -46.12
N ASN A 518 5.38 -15.67 -45.76
CA ASN A 518 4.52 -14.90 -46.67
C ASN A 518 4.34 -13.41 -46.30
N LEU A 519 4.80 -12.94 -45.13
CA LEU A 519 4.40 -11.64 -44.56
C LEU A 519 5.54 -10.66 -44.24
N LYS A 520 6.83 -11.03 -44.46
CA LYS A 520 8.01 -10.20 -44.12
C LYS A 520 8.02 -9.64 -42.67
N ARG A 521 7.18 -10.16 -41.76
CA ARG A 521 7.03 -9.73 -40.37
C ARG A 521 7.50 -10.86 -39.44
N LYS A 522 8.15 -10.50 -38.34
CA LYS A 522 8.55 -11.43 -37.27
C LYS A 522 7.32 -12.01 -36.57
N THR A 523 7.37 -13.29 -36.18
CA THR A 523 6.27 -13.95 -35.44
C THR A 523 6.05 -13.26 -34.09
N PRO A 524 4.84 -12.75 -33.79
CA PRO A 524 4.50 -12.22 -32.48
C PRO A 524 4.59 -13.29 -31.39
N LEU A 525 5.25 -12.95 -30.28
CA LEU A 525 5.33 -13.77 -29.08
C LEU A 525 4.74 -13.01 -27.89
N ILE A 526 3.81 -13.66 -27.18
CA ILE A 526 3.25 -13.21 -25.91
C ILE A 526 3.64 -14.23 -24.85
N VAL A 527 4.20 -13.77 -23.73
CA VAL A 527 4.50 -14.64 -22.58
C VAL A 527 3.50 -14.33 -21.47
N VAL A 528 2.89 -15.36 -20.90
CA VAL A 528 1.94 -15.28 -19.79
C VAL A 528 2.55 -16.00 -18.60
N SER A 529 2.86 -15.29 -17.52
CA SER A 529 3.16 -15.95 -16.24
C SER A 529 1.87 -16.16 -15.45
N VAL A 530 1.59 -17.42 -15.11
CA VAL A 530 0.41 -17.77 -14.31
C VAL A 530 0.67 -17.83 -12.81
N SER A 531 1.86 -17.40 -12.37
CA SER A 531 2.19 -17.28 -10.95
C SER A 531 3.08 -16.06 -10.71
N SER A 532 4.40 -16.20 -10.70
CA SER A 532 5.33 -15.14 -10.37
C SER A 532 5.41 -14.08 -11.48
N PRO A 533 5.13 -12.80 -11.19
CA PRO A 533 5.32 -11.72 -12.15
C PRO A 533 6.81 -11.42 -12.42
N TYR A 534 7.72 -12.01 -11.65
CA TYR A 534 9.14 -11.71 -11.69
C TYR A 534 9.94 -12.60 -12.66
N ASP A 535 9.31 -13.65 -13.22
CA ASP A 535 9.97 -14.63 -14.09
C ASP A 535 10.64 -13.97 -15.30
N PHE A 536 9.94 -13.04 -15.96
CA PHE A 536 10.46 -12.30 -17.12
C PHE A 536 10.35 -10.78 -16.97
N ALA A 537 10.11 -10.27 -15.76
CA ALA A 537 9.94 -8.83 -15.52
C ALA A 537 11.10 -8.01 -16.10
N ILE A 538 12.34 -8.43 -15.84
CA ILE A 538 13.54 -7.71 -16.28
C ILE A 538 14.13 -8.23 -17.60
N ASP A 539 13.60 -9.33 -18.13
CA ASP A 539 14.15 -9.98 -19.33
C ASP A 539 13.67 -9.21 -20.58
N GLN A 540 14.59 -8.59 -21.33
CA GLN A 540 14.25 -7.78 -22.51
C GLN A 540 14.00 -8.61 -23.77
N SER A 541 14.23 -9.93 -23.76
CA SER A 541 13.97 -10.78 -24.92
C SER A 541 12.47 -10.95 -25.22
N VAL A 542 11.62 -10.68 -24.24
CA VAL A 542 10.16 -10.87 -24.29
C VAL A 542 9.44 -9.53 -24.51
N GLY A 543 8.97 -9.22 -25.71
CA GLY A 543 8.33 -7.93 -26.00
C GLY A 543 6.94 -7.70 -25.37
N THR A 544 6.17 -8.77 -25.14
CA THR A 544 4.83 -8.72 -24.53
C THR A 544 4.74 -9.73 -23.39
N TYR A 545 4.45 -9.24 -22.17
CA TYR A 545 4.47 -10.03 -20.93
C TYR A 545 3.28 -9.65 -20.03
N ILE A 546 2.51 -10.65 -19.63
CA ILE A 546 1.30 -10.54 -18.80
C ILE A 546 1.40 -11.51 -17.63
N CYS A 547 0.83 -11.14 -16.47
CA CYS A 547 0.79 -12.00 -15.30
C CYS A 547 -0.62 -12.12 -14.73
N THR A 548 -1.03 -13.34 -14.37
CA THR A 548 -2.34 -13.65 -13.76
C THR A 548 -2.26 -13.95 -12.26
N TYR A 549 -1.06 -14.12 -11.69
CA TYR A 549 -0.77 -14.43 -10.28
C TYR A 549 -1.34 -15.75 -9.75
N ASP A 550 -2.05 -16.48 -10.59
CA ASP A 550 -2.75 -17.72 -10.30
C ASP A 550 -3.16 -18.44 -11.60
N PHE A 551 -3.39 -19.75 -11.50
CA PHE A 551 -3.79 -20.60 -12.62
C PHE A 551 -5.10 -21.35 -12.37
N THR A 552 -6.02 -20.75 -11.62
CA THR A 552 -7.37 -21.30 -11.44
C THR A 552 -8.21 -21.14 -12.72
N ASP A 553 -9.30 -21.91 -12.84
CA ASP A 553 -10.22 -21.80 -13.98
C ASP A 553 -10.77 -20.37 -14.17
N ILE A 554 -11.09 -19.69 -13.06
CA ILE A 554 -11.57 -18.30 -13.09
C ILE A 554 -10.47 -17.37 -13.62
N ALA A 555 -9.22 -17.56 -13.19
CA ALA A 555 -8.08 -16.79 -13.69
C ALA A 555 -7.83 -17.02 -15.19
N MET A 556 -7.91 -18.28 -15.64
CA MET A 556 -7.71 -18.64 -17.05
C MET A 556 -8.84 -18.10 -17.95
N ASN A 557 -10.09 -18.11 -17.48
CA ASN A 557 -11.20 -17.50 -18.21
C ASN A 557 -11.09 -15.97 -18.29
N ALA A 558 -10.65 -15.32 -17.20
CA ALA A 558 -10.34 -13.89 -17.23
C ALA A 558 -9.17 -13.58 -18.18
N LEU A 559 -8.15 -14.43 -18.24
CA LEU A 559 -7.04 -14.32 -19.19
C LEU A 559 -7.52 -14.40 -20.64
N VAL A 560 -8.40 -15.34 -20.99
CA VAL A 560 -8.98 -15.43 -22.35
C VAL A 560 -9.69 -14.12 -22.72
N SER A 561 -10.47 -13.56 -21.79
CA SER A 561 -11.17 -12.28 -22.00
C SER A 561 -10.20 -11.12 -22.26
N VAL A 562 -9.08 -11.07 -21.53
CA VAL A 562 -8.01 -10.07 -21.74
C VAL A 562 -7.28 -10.27 -23.07
N LEU A 563 -6.92 -11.52 -23.41
CA LEU A 563 -6.23 -11.84 -24.66
C LEU A 563 -7.09 -11.50 -25.89
N CYS A 564 -8.39 -11.76 -25.82
CA CYS A 564 -9.34 -11.45 -26.89
C CYS A 564 -9.81 -9.99 -26.92
N GLY A 565 -9.52 -9.19 -25.88
CA GLY A 565 -9.87 -7.76 -25.83
C GLY A 565 -11.27 -7.44 -25.31
N ASP A 566 -11.94 -8.42 -24.70
CA ASP A 566 -13.23 -8.21 -24.04
C ASP A 566 -13.08 -7.42 -22.74
N GLU A 567 -11.93 -7.60 -22.08
CA GLU A 567 -11.60 -6.98 -20.81
C GLU A 567 -10.24 -6.28 -20.92
N ILE A 568 -10.13 -5.11 -20.28
CA ILE A 568 -8.88 -4.36 -20.21
C ILE A 568 -8.15 -4.78 -18.92
N PRO A 569 -6.89 -5.24 -18.99
CA PRO A 569 -6.14 -5.60 -17.79
C PRO A 569 -5.88 -4.35 -16.95
N ARG A 570 -6.29 -4.37 -15.68
CA ARG A 570 -6.17 -3.24 -14.74
C ARG A 570 -5.16 -3.47 -13.62
N GLY A 571 -4.68 -4.70 -13.49
CA GLY A 571 -3.76 -5.07 -12.44
C GLY A 571 -2.44 -4.31 -12.54
N VAL A 572 -1.88 -4.01 -11.38
CA VAL A 572 -0.59 -3.35 -11.23
C VAL A 572 0.30 -4.26 -10.39
N LEU A 573 1.55 -4.46 -10.78
CA LEU A 573 2.52 -5.20 -9.96
C LEU A 573 2.57 -4.60 -8.54
N PRO A 574 2.17 -5.33 -7.50
CA PRO A 574 2.13 -4.79 -6.14
C PRO A 574 3.53 -4.65 -5.57
N GLY A 575 3.79 -3.53 -4.91
CA GLY A 575 5.11 -3.16 -4.43
C GLY A 575 5.62 -1.85 -5.00
N THR A 576 6.94 -1.61 -4.95
CA THR A 576 7.51 -0.39 -5.53
C THR A 576 7.45 -0.53 -7.05
N PRO A 577 6.70 0.31 -7.81
CA PRO A 577 6.63 0.19 -9.26
C PRO A 577 8.00 0.54 -9.87
N ASN A 578 8.82 -0.47 -10.16
CA ASN A 578 10.04 -0.33 -10.93
C ASN A 578 10.43 -1.67 -11.58
N LYS A 579 9.97 -1.90 -12.82
CA LYS A 579 10.83 -2.20 -14.00
C LYS A 579 10.10 -2.67 -15.26
N VAL A 580 8.77 -2.66 -15.35
CA VAL A 580 8.10 -3.00 -16.62
C VAL A 580 6.89 -2.11 -16.87
N GLN A 581 7.18 -0.98 -17.53
CA GLN A 581 6.38 -0.20 -18.50
C GLN A 581 6.85 1.26 -18.46
N LYS A 582 7.40 1.70 -19.59
CA LYS A 582 7.82 3.07 -19.95
C LYS A 582 8.38 3.90 -18.79
N ALA A 583 9.70 3.82 -18.58
CA ALA A 583 10.55 4.88 -18.00
C ALA A 583 9.81 5.90 -17.10
N ALA A 584 9.09 5.42 -16.09
CA ALA A 584 8.52 6.24 -15.04
C ALA A 584 9.60 6.29 -13.97
N LYS A 585 10.37 7.37 -14.00
CA LYS A 585 11.45 7.68 -13.05
C LYS A 585 11.08 7.18 -11.66
N VAL A 586 11.92 6.30 -11.10
CA VAL A 586 12.05 5.99 -9.68
C VAL A 586 11.61 7.22 -8.89
N ARG A 587 10.64 7.09 -7.96
CA ARG A 587 10.34 8.17 -7.02
C ARG A 587 11.55 8.32 -6.10
N GLN A 588 12.52 9.07 -6.58
CA GLN A 588 13.73 9.44 -5.88
C GLN A 588 13.28 10.26 -4.67
N TYR A 589 13.46 9.71 -3.47
CA TYR A 589 13.32 10.48 -2.25
C TYR A 589 14.51 11.41 -2.17
N TRP A 590 14.25 12.71 -2.28
CA TRP A 590 15.28 13.72 -2.14
C TRP A 590 15.43 14.07 -0.66
N PRO A 591 16.66 14.12 -0.12
CA PRO A 591 16.88 14.68 1.20
C PRO A 591 16.40 16.14 1.18
N VAL A 592 15.46 16.44 2.08
CA VAL A 592 14.92 17.78 2.27
C VAL A 592 15.57 18.35 3.51
N GLU A 593 16.15 19.53 3.38
CA GLU A 593 16.85 20.24 4.44
C GLU A 593 16.15 21.55 4.75
N ASP A 594 16.39 22.06 5.94
CA ASP A 594 15.93 23.37 6.36
C ASP A 594 16.75 24.43 5.62
N PHE A 595 16.05 25.43 5.10
CA PHE A 595 16.66 26.57 4.43
C PHE A 595 17.43 27.41 5.45
N ASP A 596 18.72 27.61 5.17
CA ASP A 596 19.58 28.50 5.93
C ASP A 596 19.92 29.71 5.07
N ARG A 597 19.62 30.92 5.55
CA ARG A 597 19.84 32.14 4.78
C ARG A 597 21.30 32.32 4.36
N THR A 598 22.24 32.12 5.29
CA THR A 598 23.66 32.36 5.02
C THR A 598 24.22 31.40 3.98
N ARG A 599 23.70 30.17 3.96
CA ARG A 599 24.10 29.11 3.03
C ARG A 599 23.38 29.17 1.68
N ASP A 600 22.07 29.40 1.69
CA ASP A 600 21.18 29.06 0.58
C ASP A 600 20.67 30.29 -0.20
N GLU A 601 20.82 31.52 0.32
CA GLU A 601 20.27 32.75 -0.28
C GLU A 601 20.73 32.95 -1.72
N PHE A 602 22.04 32.82 -1.99
CA PHE A 602 22.59 32.97 -3.33
C PHE A 602 22.07 31.91 -4.31
N ALA A 603 22.07 30.64 -3.90
CA ALA A 603 21.63 29.53 -4.75
C ALA A 603 20.11 29.55 -5.01
N LEU A 604 19.31 30.05 -4.06
CA LEU A 604 17.88 30.28 -4.25
C LEU A 604 17.64 31.38 -5.29
N GLY A 605 18.45 32.44 -5.27
CA GLY A 605 18.43 33.50 -6.29
C GLY A 605 18.66 32.95 -7.70
N LEU A 606 19.63 32.03 -7.85
CA LEU A 606 19.89 31.36 -9.13
C LEU A 606 18.72 30.48 -9.59
N LEU A 607 18.11 29.73 -8.68
CA LEU A 607 16.93 28.91 -8.98
C LEU A 607 15.75 29.77 -9.49
N ILE A 608 15.47 30.89 -8.83
CA ILE A 608 14.41 31.82 -9.21
C ILE A 608 14.70 32.36 -10.63
N LYS A 609 15.92 32.84 -10.87
CA LYS A 609 16.35 33.34 -12.19
C LYS A 609 16.15 32.30 -13.29
N ALA A 610 16.61 31.06 -13.06
CA ALA A 610 16.47 29.97 -14.02
C ALA A 610 15.00 29.63 -14.35
N ILE A 611 14.09 29.71 -13.37
CA ILE A 611 12.65 29.48 -13.59
C ILE A 611 12.03 30.63 -14.39
N VAL A 612 12.42 31.88 -14.11
CA VAL A 612 11.94 33.06 -14.83
C VAL A 612 12.40 33.04 -16.28
N GLU A 613 13.69 32.77 -16.53
CA GLU A 613 14.26 32.68 -17.88
C GLU A 613 13.71 31.49 -18.68
N GLY A 614 13.32 30.40 -18.01
CA GLY A 614 12.72 29.23 -18.64
C GLY A 614 11.25 29.40 -19.09
N MET A 615 10.64 30.57 -18.88
CA MET A 615 9.26 30.85 -19.30
C MET A 615 9.21 31.44 -20.73
N PRO A 616 8.22 31.06 -21.56
CA PRO A 616 8.08 31.62 -22.92
C PRO A 616 7.91 33.14 -22.90
N HIS A 617 8.52 33.87 -23.86
CA HIS A 617 8.50 35.35 -23.93
C HIS A 617 7.11 36.01 -23.92
N HIS A 618 6.07 35.28 -24.33
CA HIS A 618 4.68 35.78 -24.33
C HIS A 618 3.97 35.59 -22.97
N ARG A 619 4.64 35.02 -21.96
CA ARG A 619 4.10 34.79 -20.62
C ARG A 619 5.00 35.35 -19.55
N ARG A 620 4.39 35.86 -18.48
CA ARG A 620 5.10 36.37 -17.31
C ARG A 620 5.13 35.31 -16.21
N SER A 621 6.30 35.10 -15.60
CA SER A 621 6.42 34.26 -14.40
C SER A 621 5.83 34.97 -13.18
N GLN A 622 5.14 34.23 -12.29
CA GLN A 622 4.72 34.77 -10.98
C GLN A 622 5.91 35.07 -10.06
N LEU A 623 7.08 34.46 -10.34
CA LEU A 623 8.33 34.73 -9.62
C LEU A 623 9.13 35.90 -10.21
N GLN A 624 8.58 36.61 -11.21
CA GLN A 624 9.21 37.81 -11.76
C GLN A 624 9.40 38.86 -10.65
N GLU A 625 10.57 39.50 -10.61
CA GLU A 625 10.99 40.46 -9.55
C GLU A 625 11.05 39.89 -8.12
N THR A 626 10.92 38.57 -7.96
CA THR A 626 11.05 37.91 -6.65
C THR A 626 12.52 37.75 -6.30
N THR A 627 12.90 38.11 -5.08
CA THR A 627 14.24 37.88 -4.53
C THR A 627 14.15 36.85 -3.39
N PRO A 628 15.24 36.19 -2.98
CA PRO A 628 15.24 35.33 -1.80
C PRO A 628 14.66 36.00 -0.54
N ALA A 629 14.96 37.29 -0.34
CA ALA A 629 14.42 38.08 0.76
C ALA A 629 12.89 38.26 0.71
N SER A 630 12.25 38.08 -0.45
CA SER A 630 10.78 38.16 -0.59
C SER A 630 10.05 37.07 0.19
N PHE A 631 10.74 35.99 0.59
CA PHE A 631 10.17 34.91 1.40
C PHE A 631 10.36 35.10 2.91
N LEU A 632 11.15 36.09 3.35
CA LEU A 632 11.55 36.25 4.75
C LEU A 632 10.82 37.43 5.39
N LEU A 633 9.67 37.20 6.02
CA LEU A 633 8.87 38.25 6.67
C LEU A 633 9.51 38.78 7.96
N GLN A 634 10.37 38.00 8.61
CA GLN A 634 11.12 38.39 9.82
C GLN A 634 10.24 39.00 10.92
N ASN A 635 9.04 38.45 11.13
CA ASN A 635 8.07 38.94 12.09
C ASN A 635 7.93 37.97 13.27
N SER A 636 8.13 38.45 14.50
CA SER A 636 8.03 37.64 15.73
C SER A 636 6.69 36.89 15.91
N ARG A 637 5.62 37.36 15.26
CA ARG A 637 4.28 36.76 15.31
C ARG A 637 4.07 35.63 14.29
N ILE A 638 5.00 35.47 13.34
CA ILE A 638 4.94 34.49 12.27
C ILE A 638 6.15 33.57 12.41
N GLU A 639 5.89 32.27 12.55
CA GLU A 639 6.96 31.28 12.50
C GLU A 639 7.23 30.87 11.06
N GLU A 640 8.48 31.00 10.64
CA GLU A 640 8.93 30.68 9.29
C GLU A 640 9.74 29.39 9.31
N PHE A 641 9.40 28.46 8.42
CA PHE A 641 10.13 27.22 8.27
C PHE A 641 10.24 26.87 6.79
N HIS A 642 11.34 27.24 6.17
CA HIS A 642 11.51 27.06 4.73
C HIS A 642 12.38 25.83 4.45
N LEU A 643 12.16 25.20 3.30
CA LEU A 643 12.74 23.91 2.96
C LEU A 643 13.38 23.96 1.58
N VAL A 644 14.51 23.27 1.45
CA VAL A 644 15.27 23.15 0.21
C VAL A 644 15.60 21.69 -0.09
N VAL A 645 15.71 21.40 -1.38
CA VAL A 645 16.43 20.22 -1.88
C VAL A 645 17.65 20.75 -2.62
N ARG A 646 18.83 20.39 -2.13
CA ARG A 646 20.12 20.84 -2.69
C ARG A 646 20.98 19.67 -3.13
N ASN A 647 21.90 19.95 -4.04
CA ASN A 647 23.01 19.05 -4.32
C ASN A 647 24.11 19.27 -3.27
N SER A 648 24.50 18.22 -2.56
CA SER A 648 25.50 18.30 -1.49
C SER A 648 26.91 18.67 -1.99
N THR A 649 27.22 18.41 -3.26
CA THR A 649 28.53 18.71 -3.86
C THR A 649 28.58 20.12 -4.45
N THR A 650 27.58 20.50 -5.26
CA THR A 650 27.60 21.79 -5.98
C THR A 650 26.93 22.93 -5.21
N GLN A 651 26.24 22.63 -4.11
CA GLN A 651 25.37 23.57 -3.37
C GLN A 651 24.23 24.17 -4.21
N GLU A 652 23.95 23.61 -5.39
CA GLU A 652 22.83 24.06 -6.23
C GLU A 652 21.49 23.62 -5.62
N ILE A 653 20.51 24.52 -5.58
CA ILE A 653 19.16 24.22 -5.10
C ILE A 653 18.29 23.76 -6.28
N TYR A 654 17.76 22.54 -6.18
CA TYR A 654 16.87 21.96 -7.19
C TYR A 654 15.40 22.25 -6.93
N GLY A 655 15.02 22.54 -5.68
CA GLY A 655 13.65 22.96 -5.34
C GLY A 655 13.58 23.66 -3.98
N PHE A 656 12.56 24.49 -3.83
CA PHE A 656 12.33 25.33 -2.66
C PHE A 656 10.85 25.31 -2.26
N CYS A 657 10.60 25.33 -0.95
CA CYS A 657 9.27 25.40 -0.36
C CYS A 657 9.26 26.37 0.83
N SER A 658 8.49 27.46 0.72
CA SER A 658 8.33 28.41 1.83
C SER A 658 7.08 28.08 2.65
N THR A 659 7.23 27.96 3.97
CA THR A 659 6.11 27.75 4.89
C THR A 659 6.07 28.78 6.03
N TYR A 660 4.85 29.09 6.48
CA TYR A 660 4.56 30.09 7.50
C TYR A 660 3.51 29.55 8.48
N PHE A 661 3.68 29.84 9.77
CA PHE A 661 2.68 29.58 10.80
C PHE A 661 2.31 30.87 11.52
N PHE A 662 1.06 31.28 11.36
CA PHE A 662 0.50 32.48 11.96
C PHE A 662 -0.05 32.15 13.35
N LYS A 663 0.67 32.57 14.40
CA LYS A 663 0.37 32.17 15.79
C LYS A 663 -1.00 32.60 16.28
N GLU A 664 -1.41 33.83 15.95
CA GLU A 664 -2.69 34.40 16.41
C GLU A 664 -3.91 33.64 15.86
N SER A 665 -3.89 33.22 14.59
CA SER A 665 -5.00 32.49 13.97
C SER A 665 -4.87 30.98 14.00
N ALA A 666 -3.72 30.47 14.44
CA ALA A 666 -3.38 29.06 14.34
C ALA A 666 -3.46 28.51 12.90
N THR A 667 -3.16 29.34 11.89
CA THR A 667 -3.18 28.97 10.48
C THR A 667 -1.77 28.69 9.97
N ALA A 668 -1.57 27.52 9.38
CA ALA A 668 -0.35 27.13 8.70
C ALA A 668 -0.49 27.28 7.17
N VAL A 669 0.56 27.73 6.50
CA VAL A 669 0.53 28.08 5.07
C VAL A 669 1.75 27.54 4.35
N ILE A 670 1.53 26.87 3.22
CA ILE A 670 2.57 26.64 2.20
C ILE A 670 2.47 27.79 1.19
N GLY A 671 3.35 28.78 1.31
CA GLY A 671 3.25 30.02 0.51
C GLY A 671 3.79 29.88 -0.92
N ALA A 672 4.83 29.07 -1.12
CA ALA A 672 5.41 28.82 -2.43
C ALA A 672 6.03 27.43 -2.47
N LEU A 673 5.86 26.73 -3.59
CA LEU A 673 6.52 25.45 -3.88
C LEU A 673 6.91 25.43 -5.35
N PHE A 674 8.20 25.40 -5.65
CA PHE A 674 8.69 25.37 -7.01
C PHE A 674 10.00 24.58 -7.15
N VAL A 675 10.18 24.01 -8.34
CA VAL A 675 11.29 23.11 -8.69
C VAL A 675 11.88 23.57 -10.01
N HIS A 676 13.21 23.47 -10.11
CA HIS A 676 13.97 23.78 -11.31
C HIS A 676 13.38 23.07 -12.54
N GLY A 677 13.21 23.77 -13.66
CA GLY A 677 12.50 23.27 -14.84
C GLY A 677 13.00 21.90 -15.33
N MET A 678 14.32 21.77 -15.48
CA MET A 678 15.00 20.53 -15.91
C MET A 678 14.99 19.40 -14.88
N ARG A 679 14.66 19.70 -13.62
CA ARG A 679 14.62 18.74 -12.51
C ARG A 679 13.19 18.37 -12.10
N ARG A 680 12.18 18.81 -12.83
CA ARG A 680 10.79 18.38 -12.64
C ARG A 680 10.61 16.90 -12.98
N ASN A 681 9.57 16.29 -12.42
CA ASN A 681 9.29 14.85 -12.53
C ASN A 681 10.35 13.94 -11.89
N LEU A 682 11.21 14.48 -11.00
CA LEU A 682 12.16 13.71 -10.18
C LEU A 682 11.68 13.56 -8.72
N SER A 683 10.40 13.78 -8.44
CA SER A 683 9.81 13.75 -7.08
C SER A 683 10.30 14.79 -6.07
N ILE A 684 11.20 15.71 -6.46
CA ILE A 684 11.68 16.83 -5.62
C ILE A 684 10.52 17.62 -4.98
N GLY A 685 9.54 18.04 -5.80
CA GLY A 685 8.38 18.79 -5.31
C GLY A 685 7.48 17.98 -4.37
N HIS A 686 7.46 16.66 -4.52
CA HIS A 686 6.74 15.78 -3.61
C HIS A 686 7.46 15.65 -2.26
N SER A 687 8.79 15.45 -2.27
CA SER A 687 9.59 15.39 -1.04
C SER A 687 9.47 16.69 -0.22
N LEU A 688 9.60 17.84 -0.89
CA LEU A 688 9.41 19.16 -0.28
C LEU A 688 8.02 19.35 0.32
N HIS A 689 6.98 18.94 -0.42
CA HIS A 689 5.59 19.05 0.01
C HIS A 689 5.25 18.16 1.20
N GLU A 690 5.68 16.90 1.19
CA GLU A 690 5.45 15.97 2.30
C GLU A 690 6.13 16.44 3.58
N ARG A 691 7.39 16.89 3.49
CA ARG A 691 8.12 17.44 4.63
C ARG A 691 7.44 18.70 5.16
N ALA A 692 7.04 19.62 4.28
CA ALA A 692 6.30 20.83 4.66
C ALA A 692 4.98 20.50 5.37
N LYS A 693 4.17 19.60 4.79
CA LYS A 693 2.88 19.18 5.36
C LYS A 693 3.05 18.56 6.75
N ARG A 694 4.05 17.68 6.92
CA ARG A 694 4.36 17.05 8.22
C ARG A 694 4.77 18.08 9.27
N VAL A 695 5.65 19.01 8.93
CA VAL A 695 6.13 20.03 9.88
C VAL A 695 4.99 20.97 10.27
N LEU A 696 4.20 21.42 9.31
CA LEU A 696 3.07 22.31 9.57
C LEU A 696 2.00 21.63 10.43
N LEU A 697 1.63 20.38 10.14
CA LEU A 697 0.65 19.64 10.95
C LEU A 697 1.16 19.29 12.36
N GLY A 698 2.48 19.19 12.53
CA GLY A 698 3.12 18.93 13.82
C GLY A 698 3.27 20.17 14.71
N LYS A 699 2.94 21.37 14.23
CA LYS A 699 3.05 22.59 15.03
C LYS A 699 1.93 22.64 16.09
N PRO A 700 2.27 22.92 17.36
CA PRO A 700 1.29 22.96 18.44
C PRO A 700 0.25 24.06 18.19
N GLY A 701 -1.03 23.68 18.30
CA GLY A 701 -2.14 24.61 18.17
C GLY A 701 -2.63 24.89 16.75
N VAL A 702 -2.08 24.27 15.70
CA VAL A 702 -2.56 24.46 14.31
C VAL A 702 -4.01 23.99 14.15
N LYS A 703 -4.85 24.89 13.60
CA LYS A 703 -6.28 24.63 13.30
C LYS A 703 -6.52 24.32 11.83
N SER A 704 -5.76 24.92 10.93
CA SER A 704 -5.95 24.78 9.48
C SER A 704 -4.64 24.92 8.72
N VAL A 705 -4.49 24.15 7.63
CA VAL A 705 -3.37 24.28 6.70
C VAL A 705 -3.90 24.66 5.31
N GLN A 706 -3.29 25.64 4.65
CA GLN A 706 -3.69 26.10 3.31
C GLN A 706 -2.49 26.24 2.35
N ILE A 707 -2.79 26.32 1.05
CA ILE A 707 -1.83 26.55 -0.02
C ILE A 707 -2.01 27.96 -0.55
N GLY A 708 -0.92 28.70 -0.65
CA GLY A 708 -0.87 30.08 -1.09
C GLY A 708 -1.05 31.07 0.04
N SER A 709 -0.52 32.28 -0.16
CA SER A 709 -0.59 33.38 0.80
C SER A 709 -0.83 34.72 0.12
N VAL A 710 -1.41 35.65 0.88
CA VAL A 710 -1.49 37.09 0.53
C VAL A 710 -0.28 37.83 1.10
N LEU A 711 0.44 37.22 2.04
CA LEU A 711 1.68 37.74 2.59
C LEU A 711 2.63 36.56 2.93
N PRO A 712 3.77 36.41 2.25
CA PRO A 712 4.16 37.12 1.04
C PRO A 712 3.31 36.67 -0.17
N SER A 713 3.01 37.57 -1.12
CA SER A 713 2.06 37.38 -2.22
C SER A 713 2.69 36.88 -3.55
N MET A 714 3.41 35.76 -3.57
CA MET A 714 3.93 35.18 -4.83
C MET A 714 2.85 34.33 -5.50
N PHE A 715 2.33 33.39 -4.71
CA PHE A 715 1.25 32.49 -5.10
C PHE A 715 0.11 32.66 -4.12
N MET A 716 -1.00 33.28 -4.56
CA MET A 716 -2.22 33.38 -3.75
C MET A 716 -3.01 32.05 -3.69
N GLY A 717 -2.54 31.04 -4.42
CA GLY A 717 -3.13 29.71 -4.57
C GLY A 717 -2.47 28.98 -5.74
N ILE A 718 -3.16 27.99 -6.30
CA ILE A 718 -2.65 27.27 -7.48
C ILE A 718 -2.80 28.17 -8.72
N PRO A 719 -1.71 28.50 -9.45
CA PRO A 719 -1.78 29.33 -10.64
C PRO A 719 -2.79 28.83 -11.69
N ALA A 720 -3.56 29.75 -12.26
CA ALA A 720 -4.64 29.46 -13.22
C ALA A 720 -4.40 30.09 -14.61
N ASP A 721 -3.22 30.65 -14.85
CA ASP A 721 -2.80 31.27 -16.12
C ASP A 721 -2.70 30.29 -17.30
N ASP A 722 -2.63 28.98 -16.99
CA ASP A 722 -2.62 27.90 -17.98
C ASP A 722 -3.61 26.81 -17.54
N ALA A 723 -4.72 26.66 -18.26
CA ALA A 723 -5.78 25.71 -17.92
C ALA A 723 -5.29 24.24 -17.88
N GLY A 724 -4.26 23.89 -18.66
CA GLY A 724 -3.65 22.57 -18.65
C GLY A 724 -2.79 22.34 -17.41
N LYS A 725 -1.88 23.28 -17.11
CA LYS A 725 -1.05 23.25 -15.89
C LYS A 725 -1.90 23.33 -14.62
N HIS A 726 -2.91 24.20 -14.60
CA HIS A 726 -3.82 24.37 -13.48
C HIS A 726 -4.57 23.06 -13.16
N ARG A 727 -5.13 22.39 -14.17
CA ARG A 727 -5.78 21.07 -13.98
C ARG A 727 -4.81 20.03 -13.43
N ARG A 728 -3.57 19.97 -13.96
CA ARG A 728 -2.54 19.02 -13.49
C ARG A 728 -2.11 19.30 -12.05
N LEU A 729 -1.80 20.54 -11.70
CA LEU A 729 -1.37 20.92 -10.35
C LEU A 729 -2.53 20.77 -9.35
N SER A 730 -3.74 21.17 -9.73
CA SER A 730 -4.93 20.97 -8.90
C SER A 730 -5.16 19.49 -8.61
N ARG A 731 -5.05 18.62 -9.61
CA ARG A 731 -5.13 17.16 -9.41
C ARG A 731 -4.00 16.66 -8.51
N TRP A 732 -2.77 17.13 -8.72
CA TRP A 732 -1.61 16.76 -7.91
C TRP A 732 -1.80 17.03 -6.40
N PHE A 733 -2.41 18.16 -6.03
CA PHE A 733 -2.76 18.46 -4.64
C PHE A 733 -3.99 17.67 -4.15
N LEU A 734 -5.03 17.51 -4.96
CA LEU A 734 -6.22 16.71 -4.62
C LEU A 734 -5.85 15.26 -4.28
N ASP A 735 -5.02 14.63 -5.11
CA ASP A 735 -4.53 13.26 -4.91
C ASP A 735 -3.70 13.10 -3.61
N ARG A 736 -3.32 14.22 -2.97
CA ARG A 736 -2.53 14.28 -1.72
C ARG A 736 -3.35 14.77 -0.52
N GLY A 737 -4.67 14.69 -0.63
CA GLY A 737 -5.62 14.94 0.46
C GLY A 737 -5.94 16.42 0.69
N TRP A 738 -5.60 17.31 -0.24
CA TRP A 738 -6.06 18.70 -0.17
C TRP A 738 -7.49 18.81 -0.66
N LYS A 739 -8.29 19.65 -0.01
CA LYS A 739 -9.65 19.98 -0.42
C LYS A 739 -9.67 21.33 -1.12
N ARG A 740 -10.54 21.50 -2.12
CA ARG A 740 -10.75 22.81 -2.74
C ARG A 740 -11.57 23.69 -1.81
N SER A 741 -11.09 24.90 -1.56
CA SER A 741 -11.89 25.95 -0.94
C SER A 741 -12.94 26.45 -1.94
N SER A 742 -14.10 26.92 -1.44
CA SER A 742 -15.17 27.55 -2.23
C SER A 742 -14.80 28.95 -2.76
N ALA A 743 -13.62 29.47 -2.42
CA ALA A 743 -13.14 30.76 -2.87
C ALA A 743 -12.89 30.80 -4.40
N GLY A 744 -13.41 31.84 -5.05
CA GLY A 744 -13.24 32.07 -6.49
C GLY A 744 -11.81 32.44 -6.91
N LEU A 745 -11.57 32.56 -8.21
CA LEU A 745 -10.27 32.95 -8.78
C LEU A 745 -9.85 34.36 -8.33
N ALA A 746 -8.71 34.45 -7.63
CA ALA A 746 -8.08 35.72 -7.30
C ALA A 746 -7.16 36.19 -8.45
N HIS A 747 -7.29 37.45 -8.87
CA HIS A 747 -6.49 38.04 -9.95
C HIS A 747 -5.56 39.11 -9.41
N SER A 748 -4.39 39.22 -10.03
CA SER A 748 -3.50 40.37 -9.88
C SER A 748 -3.40 41.03 -11.24
N MET A 749 -3.73 42.32 -11.32
CA MET A 749 -3.86 43.06 -12.57
C MET A 749 -2.94 44.27 -12.57
N ILE A 750 -2.47 44.67 -13.75
CA ILE A 750 -1.58 45.82 -13.91
C ILE A 750 -2.14 46.73 -15.00
N ILE A 751 -2.48 47.95 -14.64
CA ILE A 751 -2.74 49.03 -15.58
C ILE A 751 -1.37 49.62 -15.93
N ARG A 752 -0.94 49.47 -17.19
CA ARG A 752 0.42 49.86 -17.63
C ARG A 752 0.53 51.28 -18.17
N ASP A 753 -0.58 51.83 -18.65
CA ASP A 753 -0.70 53.21 -19.15
C ASP A 753 -1.83 53.91 -18.41
N LEU A 754 -1.50 54.38 -17.20
CA LEU A 754 -2.45 55.07 -16.35
C LEU A 754 -2.75 56.48 -16.86
N SER A 755 -1.85 57.06 -17.67
CA SER A 755 -2.03 58.37 -18.28
C SER A 755 -3.29 58.41 -19.17
N ARG A 756 -3.51 57.37 -19.97
CA ARG A 756 -4.68 57.21 -20.86
C ARG A 756 -5.90 56.56 -20.21
N TRP A 757 -5.73 56.00 -19.01
CA TRP A 757 -6.84 55.37 -18.30
C TRP A 757 -7.90 56.40 -17.90
N THR A 758 -9.15 56.09 -18.22
CA THR A 758 -10.35 56.81 -17.78
C THR A 758 -11.38 55.78 -17.28
N PRO A 759 -12.15 56.07 -16.22
CA PRO A 759 -13.21 55.19 -15.77
C PRO A 759 -14.34 55.14 -16.79
N ASP A 760 -14.93 53.95 -17.01
CA ASP A 760 -16.07 53.75 -17.93
C ASP A 760 -17.30 54.56 -17.47
N ALA A 761 -18.19 54.94 -18.38
CA ALA A 761 -19.37 55.79 -18.11
C ALA A 761 -20.30 55.17 -17.06
N ARG A 762 -20.38 53.84 -16.97
CA ARG A 762 -21.10 53.11 -15.89
C ARG A 762 -20.39 53.16 -14.53
N SER A 763 -19.05 53.26 -14.53
CA SER A 763 -18.22 53.43 -13.33
C SER A 763 -18.11 54.90 -12.90
N ALA A 764 -18.37 55.83 -13.83
CA ALA A 764 -18.35 57.27 -13.63
C ALA A 764 -19.73 57.84 -13.27
N GLY A 765 -20.82 57.13 -13.58
CA GLY A 765 -22.19 57.58 -13.38
C GLY A 765 -23.02 56.68 -12.47
N ASN A 766 -23.08 57.02 -11.19
CA ASN A 766 -24.36 57.05 -10.45
C ASN A 766 -24.24 57.95 -9.22
N THR A 767 -24.62 59.21 -9.39
CA THR A 767 -24.66 60.31 -8.41
C THR A 767 -25.85 60.19 -7.46
N GLN A 768 -26.08 59.00 -6.87
CA GLN A 768 -27.03 58.80 -5.77
C GLN A 768 -26.69 57.59 -4.88
N THR A 769 -25.41 57.28 -4.69
CA THR A 769 -24.99 56.29 -3.68
C THR A 769 -24.87 56.94 -2.32
N SER A 770 -25.43 56.31 -1.29
CA SER A 770 -25.21 56.64 0.12
C SER A 770 -23.77 56.40 0.58
N VAL A 771 -22.80 56.18 -0.31
CA VAL A 771 -21.41 55.83 0.04
C VAL A 771 -20.43 56.86 -0.53
N ALA A 772 -19.58 57.41 0.34
CA ALA A 772 -18.49 58.31 0.00
C ALA A 772 -17.15 57.55 -0.09
N TYR A 773 -16.31 57.91 -1.07
CA TYR A 773 -15.02 57.26 -1.32
C TYR A 773 -13.87 58.25 -1.25
N ASP A 774 -12.99 58.11 -0.25
CA ASP A 774 -11.88 59.04 -0.04
C ASP A 774 -10.56 58.30 0.21
N ALA A 775 -9.45 58.88 -0.26
CA ALA A 775 -8.10 58.45 0.09
C ALA A 775 -7.58 59.26 1.29
N VAL A 776 -7.27 58.59 2.39
CA VAL A 776 -6.86 59.21 3.66
C VAL A 776 -5.52 58.67 4.14
N PRO A 777 -4.79 59.40 5.00
CA PRO A 777 -3.65 58.84 5.73
C PRO A 777 -4.08 57.62 6.56
N PHE A 778 -3.25 56.57 6.61
CA PHE A 778 -3.58 55.34 7.34
C PHE A 778 -3.86 55.62 8.84
N THR A 779 -3.11 56.55 9.44
CA THR A 779 -3.23 56.90 10.87
C THR A 779 -4.56 57.51 11.27
N SER A 780 -5.35 58.05 10.33
CA SER A 780 -6.59 58.77 10.67
C SER A 780 -7.74 57.87 11.10
N TYR A 781 -7.70 56.56 10.79
CA TYR A 781 -8.79 55.61 11.06
C TYR A 781 -8.27 54.20 11.43
N SER A 782 -7.05 54.08 11.99
CA SER A 782 -6.34 52.81 12.15
C SER A 782 -7.16 51.72 12.86
N ASP A 783 -7.79 52.04 13.99
CA ASP A 783 -8.53 51.07 14.79
C ASP A 783 -9.81 50.59 14.08
N LEU A 784 -10.55 51.52 13.49
CA LEU A 784 -11.77 51.25 12.73
C LEU A 784 -11.49 50.44 11.45
N ILE A 785 -10.37 50.72 10.77
CA ILE A 785 -9.92 49.94 9.61
C ILE A 785 -9.58 48.52 10.03
N LEU A 786 -8.78 48.34 11.09
CA LEU A 786 -8.42 47.01 11.58
C LEU A 786 -9.63 46.22 12.07
N GLU A 787 -10.60 46.87 12.71
CA GLU A 787 -11.87 46.25 13.10
C GLU A 787 -12.66 45.78 11.87
N HIS A 788 -12.81 46.63 10.85
CA HIS A 788 -13.50 46.27 9.60
C HIS A 788 -12.80 45.09 8.88
N VAL A 789 -11.47 45.12 8.80
CA VAL A 789 -10.68 44.06 8.16
C VAL A 789 -10.80 42.75 8.95
N ARG A 790 -10.76 42.79 10.29
CA ARG A 790 -10.99 41.60 11.14
C ARG A 790 -12.37 40.98 10.92
N ALA A 791 -13.39 41.80 10.72
CA ALA A 791 -14.76 41.33 10.54
C ALA A 791 -15.05 40.76 9.13
N ASN A 792 -14.30 41.17 8.10
CA ASN A 792 -14.67 40.90 6.70
C ASN A 792 -13.56 40.25 5.84
N SER A 793 -12.41 39.86 6.41
CA SER A 793 -11.30 39.26 5.65
C SER A 793 -10.60 38.12 6.40
N SER A 794 -9.66 37.44 5.74
CA SER A 794 -8.85 36.37 6.35
C SER A 794 -7.69 36.94 7.15
N GLN A 795 -7.09 36.12 8.03
CA GLN A 795 -5.95 36.54 8.85
C GLN A 795 -4.78 37.08 8.02
N ASN A 796 -4.54 36.55 6.83
CA ASN A 796 -3.44 37.02 5.97
C ASN A 796 -3.63 38.49 5.56
N GLU A 797 -4.86 38.94 5.32
CA GLU A 797 -5.13 40.36 5.06
C GLU A 797 -4.94 41.17 6.34
N ILE A 798 -5.40 40.67 7.49
CA ILE A 798 -5.23 41.36 8.78
C ILE A 798 -3.74 41.65 9.04
N GLU A 799 -2.86 40.67 8.82
CA GLU A 799 -1.40 40.87 8.99
C GLU A 799 -0.81 41.85 7.97
N LEU A 800 -1.27 41.83 6.72
CA LEU A 800 -0.86 42.82 5.72
C LEU A 800 -1.23 44.24 6.13
N TYR A 801 -2.44 44.46 6.65
CA TYR A 801 -2.88 45.76 7.16
C TYR A 801 -2.10 46.18 8.42
N LYS A 802 -1.78 45.24 9.32
CA LYS A 802 -0.92 45.51 10.49
C LYS A 802 0.50 45.93 10.08
N LEU A 803 1.09 45.26 9.09
CA LEU A 803 2.42 45.64 8.58
C LEU A 803 2.41 47.00 7.89
N ALA A 804 1.39 47.28 7.08
CA ALA A 804 1.22 48.60 6.47
C ALA A 804 1.01 49.69 7.53
N LEU A 805 0.31 49.40 8.62
CA LEU A 805 0.13 50.32 9.74
C LEU A 805 1.44 50.56 10.53
N ALA A 806 2.30 49.55 10.65
CA ALA A 806 3.61 49.70 11.30
C ALA A 806 4.50 50.73 10.58
N ASP A 807 4.29 50.91 9.27
CA ASP A 807 4.93 51.93 8.43
C ASP A 807 3.88 52.90 7.84
N ALA A 808 2.94 53.37 8.69
CA ALA A 808 1.78 54.17 8.26
C ALA A 808 2.11 55.46 7.49
N ARG A 809 3.35 55.94 7.54
CA ARG A 809 3.80 57.13 6.78
C ARG A 809 4.04 56.81 5.31
N ALA A 810 4.32 55.56 4.97
CA ALA A 810 4.56 55.10 3.61
C ALA A 810 3.27 54.75 2.84
N TYR A 811 2.14 54.61 3.54
CA TYR A 811 0.89 54.09 2.99
C TYR A 811 -0.31 55.04 3.18
N GLN A 812 -1.19 55.08 2.18
CA GLN A 812 -2.53 55.66 2.30
C GLN A 812 -3.57 54.53 2.30
N VAL A 813 -4.79 54.82 2.72
CA VAL A 813 -5.91 53.89 2.63
C VAL A 813 -7.04 54.56 1.87
N VAL A 814 -7.60 53.85 0.90
CA VAL A 814 -8.88 54.24 0.28
C VAL A 814 -10.01 53.66 1.11
N LEU A 815 -10.97 54.49 1.51
CA LEU A 815 -12.12 54.11 2.33
C LEU A 815 -13.42 54.31 1.56
N ALA A 816 -14.37 53.41 1.78
CA ALA A 816 -15.75 53.54 1.41
C ALA A 816 -16.56 53.67 2.70
N ARG A 817 -17.27 54.78 2.88
CA ARG A 817 -18.06 55.06 4.09
C ARG A 817 -19.50 55.35 3.75
N ASN A 818 -20.42 54.72 4.48
CA ASN A 818 -21.85 54.99 4.32
C ASN A 818 -22.20 56.37 4.92
N PHE A 819 -23.10 57.10 4.28
CA PHE A 819 -23.61 58.41 4.65
C PHE A 819 -25.09 58.26 5.04
N PRO A 820 -25.54 58.80 6.18
CA PRO A 820 -24.83 59.73 7.08
C PRO A 820 -24.04 59.06 8.22
N SER A 821 -24.05 57.73 8.36
CA SER A 821 -23.50 57.02 9.53
C SER A 821 -21.98 57.03 9.66
N ASN A 822 -21.26 57.44 8.61
CA ASN A 822 -19.80 57.42 8.47
C ASN A 822 -19.14 56.06 8.76
N ARG A 823 -19.91 54.96 8.73
CA ARG A 823 -19.42 53.60 8.97
C ARG A 823 -18.60 53.12 7.77
N ILE A 824 -17.44 52.53 8.04
CA ILE A 824 -16.59 51.90 7.01
C ILE A 824 -17.33 50.68 6.45
N VAL A 825 -17.58 50.69 5.15
CA VAL A 825 -18.16 49.58 4.38
C VAL A 825 -17.14 48.93 3.45
N GLY A 826 -15.98 49.57 3.25
CA GLY A 826 -14.84 48.96 2.60
C GLY A 826 -13.55 49.77 2.72
N CYS A 827 -12.42 49.10 2.53
CA CYS A 827 -11.09 49.71 2.57
C CYS A 827 -10.10 49.04 1.61
N GLY A 828 -9.01 49.72 1.25
CA GLY A 828 -7.90 49.17 0.47
C GLY A 828 -6.60 49.93 0.73
N ILE A 829 -5.46 49.24 0.76
CA ILE A 829 -4.16 49.88 1.01
C ILE A 829 -3.64 50.47 -0.31
N ILE A 830 -3.31 51.75 -0.32
CA ILE A 830 -2.59 52.42 -1.41
C ILE A 830 -1.10 52.41 -1.08
N CYS A 831 -0.30 51.86 -1.99
CA CYS A 831 1.15 51.86 -1.92
C CYS A 831 1.77 52.53 -3.14
N TYR A 832 2.98 53.07 -2.96
CA TYR A 832 3.78 53.67 -4.02
C TYR A 832 5.07 52.86 -4.19
N GLY A 833 5.31 52.33 -5.39
CA GLY A 833 6.25 51.22 -5.62
C GLY A 833 7.67 51.47 -5.10
N GLY A 834 8.25 52.64 -5.39
CA GLY A 834 9.61 52.99 -4.96
C GLY A 834 9.78 53.36 -3.48
N ARG A 835 8.70 53.42 -2.68
CA ARG A 835 8.72 53.86 -1.27
C ARG A 835 8.17 52.84 -0.28
N SER A 836 7.74 51.68 -0.76
CA SER A 836 6.99 50.71 0.02
C SER A 836 7.89 49.58 0.50
N SER A 837 8.08 49.45 1.82
CA SER A 837 8.73 48.29 2.45
C SER A 837 8.04 46.98 2.10
N LEU A 838 6.70 46.98 1.97
CA LEU A 838 5.90 45.85 1.47
C LEU A 838 6.24 45.41 0.04
N ALA A 839 6.93 46.24 -0.77
CA ALA A 839 7.31 45.83 -2.12
C ALA A 839 8.31 44.67 -2.13
N GLU A 840 8.98 44.41 -1.01
CA GLU A 840 9.84 43.24 -0.83
C GLU A 840 9.05 41.92 -0.78
N PHE A 841 7.90 41.92 -0.10
CA PHE A 841 7.03 40.74 0.08
C PHE A 841 5.91 40.66 -0.97
N LEU A 842 5.78 41.69 -1.82
CA LEU A 842 4.86 41.74 -2.95
C LEU A 842 5.61 42.11 -4.24
N PRO A 843 6.34 41.16 -4.86
CA PRO A 843 7.16 41.39 -6.06
C PRO A 843 6.41 42.04 -7.22
N VAL A 844 5.08 41.82 -7.31
CA VAL A 844 4.24 42.49 -8.31
C VAL A 844 4.36 44.02 -8.25
N LEU A 845 4.64 44.62 -7.09
CA LEU A 845 4.84 46.06 -6.95
C LEU A 845 6.18 46.54 -7.50
N ARG A 846 7.21 45.68 -7.52
CA ARG A 846 8.52 45.98 -8.11
C ARG A 846 8.48 45.94 -9.64
N THR A 847 7.44 45.36 -10.22
CA THR A 847 7.29 45.24 -11.68
C THR A 847 7.11 46.57 -12.41
N THR A 848 6.85 47.63 -11.67
CA THR A 848 6.61 48.98 -12.16
C THR A 848 7.56 49.93 -11.44
N THR A 849 8.63 50.35 -12.11
CA THR A 849 9.62 51.29 -11.57
C THR A 849 9.01 52.66 -11.23
N ASP A 850 7.95 53.04 -11.96
CA ASP A 850 7.17 54.27 -11.78
C ASP A 850 5.66 53.96 -11.66
N GLY A 851 5.30 53.20 -10.62
CA GLY A 851 3.94 52.70 -10.42
C GLY A 851 3.49 52.66 -8.97
N GLY A 852 2.17 52.70 -8.79
CA GLY A 852 1.51 52.52 -7.49
C GLY A 852 0.72 51.22 -7.45
N GLY A 853 0.08 50.94 -6.31
CA GLY A 853 -0.79 49.78 -6.20
C GLY A 853 -1.89 49.93 -5.18
N ILE A 854 -2.97 49.18 -5.40
CA ILE A 854 -4.05 48.95 -4.43
C ILE A 854 -3.96 47.50 -3.99
N LEU A 855 -3.73 47.29 -2.69
CA LEU A 855 -3.53 45.97 -2.09
C LEU A 855 -4.73 45.59 -1.23
N ALA A 856 -5.13 44.32 -1.35
CA ALA A 856 -6.12 43.65 -0.52
C ALA A 856 -7.36 44.53 -0.22
N PRO A 857 -8.15 44.91 -1.24
CA PRO A 857 -9.41 45.60 -1.00
C PRO A 857 -10.37 44.68 -0.24
N VAL A 858 -10.92 45.18 0.87
CA VAL A 858 -11.85 44.46 1.75
C VAL A 858 -13.17 45.22 1.79
N VAL A 859 -14.24 44.61 1.32
CA VAL A 859 -15.62 45.16 1.33
C VAL A 859 -16.49 44.28 2.22
N SER A 860 -17.46 44.87 2.91
CA SER A 860 -18.34 44.10 3.78
C SER A 860 -19.20 43.10 3.00
N LEU A 861 -19.23 41.84 3.46
CA LEU A 861 -19.90 40.72 2.79
C LEU A 861 -21.44 40.78 2.89
N SER A 862 -21.97 41.54 3.83
CA SER A 862 -23.42 41.66 4.11
C SER A 862 -24.13 42.75 3.31
N ASN A 863 -23.44 43.42 2.39
CA ASN A 863 -23.96 44.58 1.68
C ASN A 863 -24.44 44.18 0.26
N GLU A 864 -25.68 44.53 -0.10
CA GLU A 864 -26.27 44.26 -1.43
C GLU A 864 -25.45 44.91 -2.58
N ASP A 865 -24.67 45.95 -2.25
CA ASP A 865 -23.83 46.73 -3.18
C ASP A 865 -22.33 46.34 -3.15
N TYR A 866 -21.97 45.10 -2.81
CA TYR A 866 -20.57 44.64 -2.72
C TYR A 866 -19.72 45.02 -3.95
N VAL A 867 -20.29 44.82 -5.15
CA VAL A 867 -19.62 45.09 -6.43
C VAL A 867 -19.36 46.58 -6.62
N GLN A 868 -20.38 47.40 -6.37
CA GLN A 868 -20.30 48.85 -6.54
C GLN A 868 -19.30 49.48 -5.57
N ASN A 869 -19.29 49.00 -4.32
CA ASN A 869 -18.34 49.44 -3.31
C ASN A 869 -16.90 49.08 -3.67
N LEU A 870 -16.66 47.88 -4.18
CA LEU A 870 -15.35 47.49 -4.67
C LEU A 870 -14.91 48.35 -5.86
N GLN A 871 -15.79 48.58 -6.83
CA GLN A 871 -15.50 49.44 -7.99
C GLN A 871 -15.19 50.88 -7.58
N GLY A 872 -15.98 51.48 -6.68
CA GLY A 872 -15.74 52.82 -6.16
C GLY A 872 -14.41 52.96 -5.43
N LEU A 873 -14.04 51.98 -4.59
CA LEU A 873 -12.73 51.92 -3.93
C LEU A 873 -11.59 51.86 -4.95
N LEU A 874 -11.69 50.97 -5.94
CA LEU A 874 -10.66 50.81 -6.97
C LEU A 874 -10.52 52.09 -7.81
N VAL A 875 -11.62 52.68 -8.28
CA VAL A 875 -11.60 53.92 -9.06
C VAL A 875 -10.99 55.09 -8.26
N CYS A 876 -11.37 55.24 -7.00
CA CYS A 876 -10.82 56.29 -6.13
C CYS A 876 -9.31 56.10 -5.91
N GLY A 877 -8.87 54.88 -5.59
CA GLY A 877 -7.45 54.56 -5.43
C GLY A 877 -6.64 54.77 -6.72
N ILE A 878 -7.17 54.35 -7.87
CA ILE A 878 -6.52 54.52 -9.18
C ILE A 878 -6.38 56.01 -9.51
N ARG A 879 -7.43 56.82 -9.31
CA ARG A 879 -7.38 58.28 -9.47
C ARG A 879 -6.33 58.91 -8.56
N ARG A 880 -6.23 58.46 -7.30
CA ARG A 880 -5.23 58.95 -6.35
C ARG A 880 -3.80 58.63 -6.81
N ILE A 881 -3.55 57.42 -7.29
CA ILE A 881 -2.25 57.01 -7.85
C ILE A 881 -1.92 57.84 -9.09
N LYS A 882 -2.88 58.05 -10.00
CA LYS A 882 -2.72 58.91 -11.19
C LYS A 882 -2.38 60.35 -10.81
N ALA A 883 -3.03 60.91 -9.78
CA ALA A 883 -2.76 62.26 -9.29
C ALA A 883 -1.35 62.42 -8.68
N GLN A 884 -0.67 61.33 -8.31
CA GLN A 884 0.73 61.35 -7.89
C GLN A 884 1.72 61.31 -9.06
N GLY A 885 1.25 61.36 -10.31
CA GLY A 885 2.09 61.38 -11.51
C GLY A 885 2.58 60.00 -11.97
N LEU A 886 2.12 58.92 -11.34
CA LEU A 886 2.56 57.56 -11.65
C LEU A 886 1.88 57.03 -12.91
N ASN A 887 2.63 56.32 -13.76
CA ASN A 887 2.12 55.84 -15.04
C ASN A 887 1.54 54.42 -15.00
N SER A 888 1.62 53.73 -13.87
CA SER A 888 1.10 52.37 -13.74
C SER A 888 0.47 52.09 -12.37
N CYS A 889 -0.49 51.18 -12.34
CA CYS A 889 -1.23 50.80 -11.13
C CYS A 889 -1.42 49.29 -11.04
N VAL A 890 -0.95 48.68 -9.97
CA VAL A 890 -1.16 47.27 -9.63
C VAL A 890 -2.44 47.12 -8.80
N LEU A 891 -3.31 46.19 -9.19
CA LEU A 891 -4.49 45.80 -8.40
C LEU A 891 -4.27 44.36 -7.92
N ASN A 892 -3.96 44.19 -6.64
CA ASN A 892 -3.70 42.88 -6.05
C ASN A 892 -4.99 42.34 -5.39
N LYS A 893 -5.38 41.10 -5.76
CA LYS A 893 -6.61 40.40 -5.31
C LYS A 893 -7.92 41.02 -5.84
N ALA A 894 -7.98 41.30 -7.14
CA ALA A 894 -9.22 41.70 -7.84
C ALA A 894 -9.93 40.48 -8.46
N SER A 895 -11.25 40.55 -8.71
CA SER A 895 -12.01 39.53 -9.45
C SER A 895 -12.37 40.05 -10.84
N TRP A 896 -12.21 39.22 -11.88
CA TRP A 896 -12.40 39.61 -13.29
C TRP A 896 -13.84 40.00 -13.67
N LYS A 897 -14.84 39.60 -12.86
CA LYS A 897 -16.27 39.89 -13.14
C LYS A 897 -16.65 41.38 -13.00
N PHE A 898 -15.71 42.26 -12.66
CA PHE A 898 -16.01 43.60 -12.14
C PHE A 898 -15.23 44.75 -12.80
N LEU A 899 -14.51 44.49 -13.89
CA LEU A 899 -13.90 45.52 -14.74
C LEU A 899 -14.67 45.68 -16.04
#